data_AF-A0AA95FR72-F1
#
_entry.id   AF-A0AA95FR72-F1
#
_cell.length_a   1.000
_cell.length_b   1.000
_cell.length_c   1.000
_cell.angle_alpha   90.00
_cell.angle_beta   90.00
_cell.angle_gamma   90.00
#
_symmetry.space_group_name_H-M   'P 1'
#
loop_
_entity.id
_entity.type
_entity.pdbx_description
1 polymer ?
#
loop_
_entity_poly.entity_id
_entity_poly.type
_entity_poly.pdbx_seq_one_letter_code
_entity_poly.pdbx_strand_id
1 'polypeptide(L)'
;MVATAAAGLAALPASPSQAASPDGVVASGSTWDVTRVAGGYAVTLHLSAPLPVRDAAPDLVADGVDLGAATESADGKTLTVSTSSTEVASAKDVSWQWSTGGQDTTTGPTSAAALPKASKLSKSVRADVVGSAANDDPLTIGTDAYSVSDYDFGAQSLPLTDIGGIRGELQGRIYLPSTPGPHPVVIFMHGRHSACYNSVSLKGVSQWPCTVASDGSPNYSILSYAGYDGAGDALAADGYTVVSISVNAINANDNQLSPDDGAASRGQAVLDTLTMLKKANAGESFTYHDAATNTDNTLDQALVNGASVASGGKNASQGAIAQTLTAKDLVGTMDFSDIGVMGHSRGGEGAVTAATLNEGLAHPWNIKSVFALAPIDFTRDTLPDVDTATLLPYCDGDVSDQQGQHFYADSRHNFDDNVLRSDVWVMGTDHDFYNTSWTPNYPGASDDWSSSQDAVCGSQSPTTTRLSPSQQFEAGSAYVAGWFQLTLGGQSQFQGMFDGSGTEPASVASFADVRTVAQQPASMRDDITDFAATSPLVGTSGTATAVVCASRYGRTVPEPLPSCTTAANDTLSAAPLTSQQQPYWTPASFAPNVPLNPMTDLSWTDGTGALTVTVPAAKRNVSSYQEMTLTMSPDQSVPTGTDMTLAVSDAAGHTWSKPVSSLNIWAVKRMPGSDTTTGNKPGNLHKLVLQQVHVPTADLAAAGLNLSNIAQVKLTAAQGLDATPAGGVYLSDLTFDSKGVGTPVVESWPTVNVNSTNIEEGSGPGTADVAVYLDKAATKPVTTYLSMIGSATGKVGLAMQKVTFQPGQTCQAVTVPTTGDKTAGTAPSTAYKVDVSNSTNAVLGAQDYGTVTVREDDYVADPKNPDTTMAPAVGVQGDVCKELAEKAVPGALVLDSKVAIGSKVTVTGSGFRNGESVAFSLGNTALGSAVAGPDGDVATVVTIPADTAAGKVVLTALGAGSGRTEQSVLDLRATSDKVTVSTSSSTYAYGRPVTGTVKVAGATGGTVQVSSGTTRTSVKLGATGSAAFTLAAGLPVGADTVTAAFAGSDTLAPSTGTARVTVAKAASTVAVTKAKAKGHRKVVLEALVGGHTGGLAPTGKVVVTVKIGKKHQTFTGNVTASGTVSITMKMKKAGKAKLAVTYLGDADYATSPTVHTTVKVRS
;
A
#
# COMPACT_ATOMS: atom_id res chain seq x y z
N MET A 1 -10.76 59.96 -26.23
CA MET A 1 -10.24 61.08 -25.42
C MET A 1 -10.83 60.94 -24.04
N VAL A 2 -10.07 60.38 -23.09
CA VAL A 2 -10.49 60.26 -21.70
C VAL A 2 -9.38 60.85 -20.85
N ALA A 3 -9.77 61.80 -20.01
CA ALA A 3 -8.90 62.66 -19.22
C ALA A 3 -8.27 61.90 -18.05
N THR A 4 -6.96 62.10 -17.88
CA THR A 4 -6.18 61.76 -16.70
C THR A 4 -6.57 62.65 -15.52
N ALA A 5 -7.08 62.05 -14.45
CA ALA A 5 -7.18 62.66 -13.13
C ALA A 5 -6.28 61.88 -12.16
N ALA A 6 -5.18 62.53 -11.74
CA ALA A 6 -4.31 62.06 -10.67
C ALA A 6 -4.94 62.43 -9.32
N ALA A 7 -5.14 61.43 -8.45
CA ALA A 7 -5.45 61.62 -7.04
C ALA A 7 -4.42 60.85 -6.22
N GLY A 8 -3.81 61.54 -5.25
CA GLY A 8 -2.59 61.12 -4.56
C GLY A 8 -2.77 59.90 -3.65
N LEU A 9 -1.74 59.07 -3.63
CA LEU A 9 -1.54 58.05 -2.60
C LEU A 9 -1.35 58.74 -1.25
N ALA A 10 -2.34 58.61 -0.36
CA ALA A 10 -2.09 58.70 1.06
C ALA A 10 -1.39 57.40 1.49
N ALA A 11 -0.19 57.53 2.08
CA ALA A 11 0.50 56.42 2.70
C ALA A 11 -0.35 55.91 3.88
N LEU A 12 -0.92 54.71 3.72
CA LEU A 12 -1.45 53.94 4.84
C LEU A 12 -0.28 53.60 5.77
N PRO A 13 -0.44 53.70 7.11
CA PRO A 13 0.59 53.25 8.03
C PRO A 13 0.81 51.76 7.81
N ALA A 14 2.08 51.37 7.62
CA ALA A 14 2.47 49.97 7.57
C ALA A 14 1.94 49.28 8.83
N SER A 15 1.09 48.27 8.66
CA SER A 15 0.74 47.32 9.71
C SER A 15 2.05 46.81 10.33
N PRO A 16 2.14 46.67 11.66
CA PRO A 16 3.32 46.07 12.26
C PRO A 16 3.50 44.67 11.67
N SER A 17 4.66 44.43 11.05
CA SER A 17 5.13 43.10 10.68
C SER A 17 5.08 42.25 11.96
N GLN A 18 4.12 41.35 12.05
CA GLN A 18 4.08 40.33 13.09
C GLN A 18 5.39 39.54 12.94
N ALA A 19 6.26 39.61 13.95
CA ALA A 19 7.45 38.77 13.99
C ALA A 19 6.98 37.31 13.95
N ALA A 20 7.54 36.51 13.05
CA ALA A 20 7.29 35.08 13.01
C ALA A 20 7.55 34.49 14.40
N SER A 21 6.61 33.70 14.91
CA SER A 21 6.77 32.99 16.16
C SER A 21 8.03 32.10 16.07
N PRO A 22 8.87 32.02 17.12
CA PRO A 22 10.07 31.17 17.11
C PRO A 22 9.79 29.68 16.82
N ASP A 23 8.53 29.25 16.97
CA ASP A 23 8.13 27.85 16.97
C ASP A 23 7.39 27.40 15.68
N GLY A 24 7.35 28.21 14.61
CA GLY A 24 6.65 27.84 13.36
C GLY A 24 5.12 27.73 13.44
N VAL A 25 4.55 27.89 14.64
CA VAL A 25 3.11 27.99 14.93
C VAL A 25 2.59 29.34 14.43
N VAL A 26 1.57 29.31 13.57
CA VAL A 26 0.94 30.50 12.97
C VAL A 26 -0.40 30.87 13.63
N ALA A 27 -1.12 29.88 14.16
CA ALA A 27 -2.31 30.05 14.99
C ALA A 27 -2.39 28.93 16.03
N SER A 28 -3.00 29.19 17.18
CA SER A 28 -3.16 28.17 18.24
C SER A 28 -4.29 28.52 19.19
N GLY A 29 -4.94 27.49 19.73
CA GLY A 29 -5.83 27.55 20.87
C GLY A 29 -5.32 26.71 22.05
N SER A 30 -6.16 26.50 23.07
CA SER A 30 -5.79 25.70 24.23
C SER A 30 -5.64 24.21 23.94
N THR A 31 -6.26 23.73 22.86
CA THR A 31 -6.35 22.31 22.49
C THR A 31 -5.97 22.06 21.04
N TRP A 32 -5.47 23.05 20.32
CA TRP A 32 -5.12 22.92 18.91
C TRP A 32 -4.00 23.88 18.51
N ASP A 33 -3.28 23.53 17.46
CA ASP A 33 -2.26 24.38 16.87
C ASP A 33 -2.24 24.22 15.34
N VAL A 34 -1.83 25.29 14.66
CA VAL A 34 -1.61 25.34 13.22
C VAL A 34 -0.14 25.70 13.01
N THR A 35 0.60 24.79 12.38
CA THR A 35 2.03 24.96 12.09
C THR A 35 2.25 25.05 10.59
N ARG A 36 3.26 25.81 10.17
CA ARG A 36 3.70 25.84 8.77
C ARG A 36 4.45 24.55 8.41
N VAL A 37 4.07 23.93 7.31
CA VAL A 37 4.73 22.73 6.75
C VAL A 37 4.91 22.89 5.25
N ALA A 38 5.74 22.05 4.62
CA ALA A 38 5.96 22.09 3.18
C ALA A 38 4.63 22.06 2.42
N GLY A 39 4.38 23.04 1.54
CA GLY A 39 3.17 23.14 0.74
C GLY A 39 1.95 23.73 1.46
N GLY A 40 2.04 24.09 2.75
CA GLY A 40 0.92 24.65 3.51
C GLY A 40 1.06 24.68 5.04
N TYR A 41 0.07 24.08 5.70
CA TYR A 41 -0.14 24.08 7.14
C TYR A 41 -0.58 22.71 7.62
N ALA A 42 -0.11 22.30 8.80
CA ALA A 42 -0.67 21.18 9.54
C ALA A 42 -1.57 21.72 10.64
N VAL A 43 -2.86 21.37 10.59
CA VAL A 43 -3.85 21.67 11.62
C VAL A 43 -3.93 20.47 12.54
N THR A 44 -3.59 20.67 13.82
CA THR A 44 -3.53 19.62 14.82
C THR A 44 -4.52 19.90 15.94
N LEU A 45 -5.39 18.93 16.22
CA LEU A 45 -6.29 18.96 17.38
C LEU A 45 -5.85 17.93 18.41
N HIS A 46 -5.70 18.36 19.67
CA HIS A 46 -5.34 17.54 20.81
C HIS A 46 -6.59 17.20 21.62
N LEU A 47 -6.93 15.90 21.66
CA LEU A 47 -8.08 15.37 22.37
C LEU A 47 -7.70 15.02 23.81
N SER A 48 -8.63 15.23 24.74
CA SER A 48 -8.43 14.86 26.16
C SER A 48 -8.50 13.35 26.39
N ALA A 49 -9.16 12.62 25.48
CA ALA A 49 -9.26 11.17 25.44
C ALA A 49 -9.42 10.71 23.98
N PRO A 50 -9.11 9.43 23.67
CA PRO A 50 -9.35 8.87 22.34
C PRO A 50 -10.83 8.96 21.93
N LEU A 51 -11.09 9.12 20.63
CA LEU A 51 -12.43 9.03 20.08
C LEU A 51 -13.00 7.60 20.24
N PRO A 52 -14.33 7.44 20.31
CA PRO A 52 -14.96 6.13 20.16
C PRO A 52 -14.56 5.47 18.85
N VAL A 53 -14.44 4.14 18.85
CA VAL A 53 -14.26 3.38 17.62
C VAL A 53 -15.58 3.36 16.87
N ARG A 54 -15.55 3.89 15.65
CA ARG A 54 -16.67 4.03 14.73
C ARG A 54 -16.19 3.79 13.31
N ASP A 55 -17.08 3.42 12.40
CA ASP A 55 -16.70 3.33 10.99
C ASP A 55 -16.47 4.70 10.37
N ALA A 56 -17.28 5.71 10.73
CA ALA A 56 -17.12 7.08 10.26
C ALA A 56 -15.71 7.64 10.56
N ALA A 57 -15.11 8.31 9.59
CA ALA A 57 -13.81 8.98 9.78
C ALA A 57 -14.00 10.29 10.55
N PRO A 58 -13.06 10.70 11.42
CA PRO A 58 -13.11 12.01 12.04
C PRO A 58 -12.59 13.10 11.09
N ASP A 59 -13.41 14.10 10.80
CA ASP A 59 -13.03 15.29 10.03
C ASP A 59 -12.62 16.43 10.96
N LEU A 60 -11.65 17.26 10.55
CA LEU A 60 -11.34 18.51 11.26
C LEU A 60 -12.15 19.68 10.71
N VAL A 61 -12.58 20.58 11.59
CA VAL A 61 -13.35 21.78 11.25
C VAL A 61 -12.64 23.00 11.82
N ALA A 62 -12.29 23.98 10.98
CA ALA A 62 -11.70 25.24 11.40
C ALA A 62 -12.64 26.42 11.13
N ASP A 63 -13.00 27.18 12.16
CA ASP A 63 -13.96 28.31 12.08
C ASP A 63 -15.29 27.96 11.35
N GLY A 64 -15.73 26.71 11.47
CA GLY A 64 -16.94 26.18 10.81
C GLY A 64 -16.73 25.68 9.38
N VAL A 65 -15.51 25.73 8.85
CA VAL A 65 -15.13 25.18 7.54
C VAL A 65 -14.57 23.77 7.73
N ASP A 66 -15.17 22.81 7.06
CA ASP A 66 -14.70 21.43 7.01
C ASP A 66 -13.36 21.33 6.25
N LEU A 67 -12.35 20.75 6.89
CA LEU A 67 -11.02 20.52 6.35
C LEU A 67 -10.86 19.09 5.80
N GLY A 68 -11.84 18.21 6.00
CA GLY A 68 -11.85 16.81 5.58
C GLY A 68 -11.25 15.84 6.62
N ALA A 69 -11.18 14.57 6.21
CA ALA A 69 -10.76 13.45 7.04
C ALA A 69 -9.36 13.64 7.63
N ALA A 70 -9.27 13.45 8.94
CA ALA A 70 -8.06 13.62 9.72
C ALA A 70 -7.36 12.29 9.97
N THR A 71 -6.02 12.32 9.92
CA THR A 71 -5.22 11.18 10.38
C THR A 71 -5.22 11.15 11.90
N GLU A 72 -5.58 10.01 12.46
CA GLU A 72 -5.56 9.75 13.89
C GLU A 72 -4.16 9.28 14.33
N SER A 73 -3.68 9.77 15.48
CA SER A 73 -2.44 9.25 16.08
C SER A 73 -2.61 7.83 16.60
N ALA A 74 -1.51 7.08 16.73
CA ALA A 74 -1.54 5.71 17.26
C ALA A 74 -2.14 5.59 18.68
N ASP A 75 -2.12 6.66 19.49
CA ASP A 75 -2.75 6.70 20.81
C ASP A 75 -4.19 7.23 20.80
N GLY A 76 -4.71 7.61 19.62
CA GLY A 76 -6.04 8.17 19.37
C GLY A 76 -6.27 9.58 19.91
N LYS A 77 -5.24 10.26 20.42
CA LYS A 77 -5.39 11.55 21.11
C LYS A 77 -5.07 12.77 20.26
N THR A 78 -4.65 12.57 19.03
CA THR A 78 -4.34 13.66 18.12
C THR A 78 -4.99 13.39 16.77
N LEU A 79 -5.64 14.42 16.23
CA LEU A 79 -6.13 14.45 14.86
C LEU A 79 -5.31 15.46 14.08
N THR A 80 -4.88 15.10 12.87
CA THR A 80 -4.08 16.00 12.02
C THR A 80 -4.61 16.00 10.59
N VAL A 81 -4.78 17.20 10.05
CA VAL A 81 -5.04 17.43 8.62
C VAL A 81 -3.95 18.33 8.06
N SER A 82 -3.37 17.92 6.93
CA SER A 82 -2.49 18.78 6.13
C SER A 82 -3.32 19.57 5.13
N THR A 83 -3.19 20.89 5.16
CA THR A 83 -4.00 21.82 4.37
C THR A 83 -3.14 22.93 3.81
N SER A 84 -3.37 23.33 2.57
CA SER A 84 -2.69 24.49 1.97
C SER A 84 -3.48 25.80 2.11
N SER A 85 -4.60 25.79 2.85
CA SER A 85 -5.43 26.99 3.06
C SER A 85 -4.72 28.01 3.95
N THR A 86 -4.61 29.24 3.46
CA THR A 86 -4.06 30.34 4.26
C THR A 86 -5.01 30.84 5.34
N GLU A 87 -6.29 30.46 5.29
CA GLU A 87 -7.31 30.91 6.25
C GLU A 87 -7.07 30.28 7.62
N VAL A 88 -6.61 29.03 7.66
CA VAL A 88 -6.31 28.31 8.92
C VAL A 88 -5.16 28.96 9.71
N ALA A 89 -4.27 29.71 9.04
CA ALA A 89 -3.22 30.49 9.69
C ALA A 89 -3.77 31.63 10.57
N SER A 90 -5.07 31.94 10.45
CA SER A 90 -5.80 32.90 11.28
C SER A 90 -6.99 32.28 12.01
N ALA A 91 -7.06 30.94 12.08
CA ALA A 91 -8.14 30.22 12.72
C ALA A 91 -8.35 30.71 14.17
N LYS A 92 -9.61 30.77 14.60
CA LYS A 92 -9.98 31.12 15.99
C LYS A 92 -10.46 29.90 16.76
N ASP A 93 -11.01 28.92 16.07
CA ASP A 93 -11.46 27.66 16.63
C ASP A 93 -11.12 26.50 15.68
N VAL A 94 -10.65 25.39 16.25
CA VAL A 94 -10.51 24.11 15.56
C VAL A 94 -11.23 23.08 16.41
N SER A 95 -12.15 22.37 15.77
CA SER A 95 -12.89 21.25 16.35
C SER A 95 -12.88 20.07 15.38
N TRP A 96 -13.62 19.02 15.68
CA TRP A 96 -13.73 17.83 14.83
C TRP A 96 -15.20 17.48 14.61
N GLN A 97 -15.55 16.66 13.63
CA GLN A 97 -16.88 16.04 13.48
C GLN A 97 -16.71 14.63 12.87
N TRP A 98 -17.74 13.79 12.91
CA TRP A 98 -17.75 12.57 12.10
C TRP A 98 -18.01 12.92 10.63
N SER A 99 -17.45 12.17 9.70
CA SER A 99 -17.66 12.37 8.24
C SER A 99 -19.13 12.22 7.83
N THR A 100 -19.88 11.44 8.59
CA THR A 100 -21.34 11.28 8.47
C THR A 100 -22.12 12.43 9.16
N GLY A 101 -21.43 13.35 9.83
CA GLY A 101 -21.93 14.54 10.50
C GLY A 101 -22.08 14.40 12.02
N GLY A 102 -21.91 15.52 12.73
CA GLY A 102 -22.09 15.61 14.20
C GLY A 102 -20.83 15.29 15.02
N GLN A 103 -20.90 15.46 16.34
CA GLN A 103 -19.76 15.34 17.27
C GLN A 103 -20.03 14.34 18.40
N ASP A 104 -20.89 13.35 18.15
CA ASP A 104 -21.32 12.48 19.23
C ASP A 104 -20.17 11.59 19.72
N THR A 105 -19.91 11.66 21.03
CA THR A 105 -18.91 10.84 21.73
C THR A 105 -19.59 9.81 22.63
N THR A 106 -20.91 9.79 22.68
CA THR A 106 -21.68 8.86 23.49
C THR A 106 -21.78 7.52 22.77
N THR A 107 -21.08 6.52 23.29
CA THR A 107 -21.45 5.12 23.08
C THR A 107 -22.80 4.91 23.78
N GLY A 108 -23.79 4.28 23.15
CA GLY A 108 -25.11 4.05 23.74
C GLY A 108 -25.08 3.36 25.12
N PRO A 109 -26.24 3.24 25.80
CA PRO A 109 -26.30 2.88 27.22
C PRO A 109 -25.55 1.58 27.58
N THR A 110 -24.43 1.71 28.29
CA THR A 110 -23.50 0.62 28.63
C THR A 110 -23.83 -0.13 29.94
N SER A 111 -25.10 -0.33 30.32
CA SER A 111 -25.38 -0.69 31.72
C SER A 111 -24.91 -2.11 32.09
N ALA A 112 -23.83 -2.18 32.88
CA ALA A 112 -23.25 -3.40 33.47
C ALA A 112 -24.18 -4.17 34.44
N ALA A 113 -25.40 -3.69 34.68
CA ALA A 113 -26.38 -4.31 35.57
C ALA A 113 -27.08 -5.55 34.96
N ALA A 114 -26.85 -5.87 33.68
CA ALA A 114 -27.59 -6.89 32.94
C ALA A 114 -26.83 -8.22 32.69
N LEU A 115 -25.60 -8.37 33.19
CA LEU A 115 -24.73 -9.54 32.98
C LEU A 115 -25.39 -10.92 33.24
N PRO A 116 -26.31 -11.12 34.21
CA PRO A 116 -26.88 -12.46 34.45
C PRO A 116 -28.01 -12.88 33.50
N LYS A 117 -28.58 -11.97 32.69
CA LYS A 117 -29.71 -12.28 31.79
C LYS A 117 -29.30 -12.57 30.35
N ALA A 118 -28.12 -12.12 29.91
CA ALA A 118 -27.66 -12.22 28.51
C ALA A 118 -27.24 -13.63 28.07
N SER A 119 -26.71 -14.48 28.97
CA SER A 119 -26.40 -15.89 28.65
C SER A 119 -27.65 -16.74 28.36
N LYS A 120 -28.85 -16.21 28.64
CA LYS A 120 -30.12 -16.81 28.25
C LYS A 120 -30.61 -16.34 26.86
N LEU A 121 -30.19 -15.17 26.38
CA LEU A 121 -30.63 -14.60 25.11
C LEU A 121 -29.89 -15.19 23.91
N SER A 122 -28.57 -15.40 23.98
CA SER A 122 -27.83 -16.06 22.89
C SER A 122 -28.27 -17.51 22.65
N LYS A 123 -28.74 -18.20 23.70
CA LYS A 123 -29.36 -19.54 23.60
C LYS A 123 -30.82 -19.52 23.17
N SER A 124 -31.59 -18.48 23.45
CA SER A 124 -33.01 -18.41 23.04
C SER A 124 -33.14 -18.00 21.58
N VAL A 125 -32.34 -17.05 21.08
CA VAL A 125 -32.38 -16.66 19.65
C VAL A 125 -32.03 -17.86 18.75
N ARG A 126 -31.03 -18.67 19.11
CA ARG A 126 -30.68 -19.89 18.36
C ARG A 126 -31.78 -20.98 18.41
N ALA A 127 -32.71 -20.91 19.37
CA ALA A 127 -33.80 -21.87 19.54
C ALA A 127 -35.15 -21.37 18.98
N ASP A 128 -35.37 -20.05 18.92
CA ASP A 128 -36.61 -19.43 18.47
C ASP A 128 -36.70 -19.31 16.92
N VAL A 129 -35.56 -19.32 16.21
CA VAL A 129 -35.51 -19.30 14.73
C VAL A 129 -35.95 -20.65 14.10
N VAL A 130 -35.95 -21.76 14.85
CA VAL A 130 -36.26 -23.12 14.33
C VAL A 130 -37.78 -23.40 14.29
N GLY A 131 -38.60 -22.36 14.20
CA GLY A 131 -40.01 -22.39 14.60
C GLY A 131 -41.04 -22.13 13.52
N SER A 132 -40.76 -22.33 12.22
CA SER A 132 -41.77 -22.22 11.16
C SER A 132 -41.32 -22.96 9.92
N ALA A 133 -41.82 -24.19 9.72
CA ALA A 133 -41.66 -24.89 8.44
C ALA A 133 -42.57 -24.24 7.38
N ALA A 134 -42.06 -23.18 6.75
CA ALA A 134 -42.51 -22.75 5.44
C ALA A 134 -41.33 -22.98 4.50
N ASN A 135 -41.52 -23.77 3.43
CA ASN A 135 -40.50 -24.04 2.42
C ASN A 135 -40.10 -22.79 1.58
N ASP A 136 -40.44 -21.59 2.06
CA ASP A 136 -40.34 -20.29 1.36
C ASP A 136 -39.65 -19.22 2.24
N ASP A 137 -38.84 -19.62 3.23
CA ASP A 137 -38.11 -18.69 4.11
C ASP A 137 -36.59 -18.99 4.17
N PRO A 138 -35.72 -17.97 3.97
CA PRO A 138 -34.26 -18.17 3.95
C PRO A 138 -33.67 -18.84 5.19
N LEU A 139 -34.26 -18.61 6.37
CA LEU A 139 -33.73 -19.09 7.65
C LEU A 139 -34.13 -20.54 7.95
N THR A 140 -35.11 -21.09 7.24
CA THR A 140 -35.69 -22.41 7.55
C THR A 140 -35.75 -23.37 6.38
N ILE A 141 -35.38 -22.93 5.17
CA ILE A 141 -35.37 -23.77 3.98
C ILE A 141 -34.35 -24.90 4.07
N GLY A 142 -33.17 -24.60 4.61
CA GLY A 142 -32.12 -25.58 4.90
C GLY A 142 -32.46 -26.43 6.12
N THR A 143 -32.26 -27.74 6.04
CA THR A 143 -32.47 -28.67 7.17
C THR A 143 -31.32 -29.66 7.36
N ASP A 144 -30.25 -29.53 6.56
CA ASP A 144 -29.13 -30.44 6.60
C ASP A 144 -28.28 -30.24 7.86
N ALA A 145 -27.66 -31.34 8.30
CA ALA A 145 -26.69 -31.28 9.38
C ALA A 145 -25.40 -30.63 8.91
N TYR A 146 -24.77 -29.82 9.77
CA TYR A 146 -23.48 -29.18 9.51
C TYR A 146 -22.63 -29.17 10.79
N SER A 147 -21.34 -28.93 10.63
CA SER A 147 -20.37 -28.81 11.71
C SER A 147 -19.81 -27.40 11.76
N VAL A 148 -19.46 -26.93 12.97
CA VAL A 148 -18.93 -25.58 13.17
C VAL A 148 -17.63 -25.66 13.96
N SER A 149 -16.59 -24.97 13.49
CA SER A 149 -15.32 -24.84 14.21
C SER A 149 -14.68 -23.49 14.00
N ASP A 150 -13.97 -23.01 15.02
CA ASP A 150 -13.13 -21.83 14.92
C ASP A 150 -11.70 -22.26 14.59
N TYR A 151 -11.00 -21.51 13.75
CA TYR A 151 -9.58 -21.69 13.49
C TYR A 151 -8.80 -20.42 13.88
N ASP A 152 -7.58 -20.59 14.38
CA ASP A 152 -6.69 -19.50 14.75
C ASP A 152 -5.23 -19.88 14.47
N PHE A 153 -4.66 -19.34 13.39
CA PHE A 153 -3.23 -19.51 13.07
C PHE A 153 -2.31 -18.64 13.92
N GLY A 154 -2.86 -17.68 14.68
CA GLY A 154 -2.14 -16.73 15.52
C GLY A 154 -2.36 -15.27 15.08
N ALA A 155 -2.08 -14.35 15.99
CA ALA A 155 -2.42 -12.93 15.87
C ALA A 155 -1.60 -12.15 14.82
N GLN A 156 -0.46 -12.68 14.36
CA GLN A 156 0.42 -12.05 13.37
C GLN A 156 0.88 -13.06 12.30
N SER A 157 -0.10 -13.72 11.69
CA SER A 157 0.08 -14.83 10.73
C SER A 157 0.19 -14.38 9.28
N LEU A 158 -0.42 -13.25 8.91
CA LEU A 158 -0.45 -12.73 7.54
C LEU A 158 0.19 -11.35 7.45
N PRO A 159 1.08 -11.09 6.46
CA PRO A 159 1.45 -9.73 6.13
C PRO A 159 0.21 -9.02 5.57
N LEU A 160 -0.13 -7.87 6.12
CA LEU A 160 -1.27 -7.10 5.63
C LEU A 160 -0.79 -6.14 4.54
N THR A 161 -1.49 -6.14 3.40
CA THR A 161 -1.24 -5.20 2.31
C THR A 161 -1.67 -3.80 2.70
N ASP A 162 -0.90 -2.80 2.28
CA ASP A 162 -1.22 -1.37 2.39
C ASP A 162 -1.60 -0.83 3.79
N ILE A 163 -0.97 -1.38 4.84
CA ILE A 163 -1.20 -0.95 6.22
C ILE A 163 0.08 -1.04 7.06
N GLY A 164 0.94 -0.02 6.96
CA GLY A 164 2.11 0.16 7.84
C GLY A 164 3.15 -0.98 7.89
N GLY A 165 3.10 -1.95 6.96
CA GLY A 165 3.99 -3.12 6.96
C GLY A 165 3.77 -4.08 8.13
N ILE A 166 2.61 -4.03 8.79
CA ILE A 166 2.29 -4.87 9.94
C ILE A 166 1.80 -6.26 9.50
N ARG A 167 1.68 -7.16 10.48
CA ARG A 167 1.08 -8.49 10.30
C ARG A 167 -0.20 -8.59 11.10
N GLY A 168 -1.22 -9.19 10.50
CA GLY A 168 -2.53 -9.45 11.11
C GLY A 168 -2.80 -10.93 11.32
N GLU A 169 -3.95 -11.23 11.89
CA GLU A 169 -4.37 -12.60 12.16
C GLU A 169 -4.82 -13.35 10.90
N LEU A 170 -4.81 -14.68 10.99
CA LEU A 170 -5.60 -15.55 10.11
C LEU A 170 -6.46 -16.42 11.01
N GLN A 171 -7.65 -15.91 11.30
CA GLN A 171 -8.57 -16.44 12.28
C GLN A 171 -10.00 -16.33 11.77
N GLY A 172 -10.87 -17.26 12.14
CA GLY A 172 -12.28 -17.18 11.81
C GLY A 172 -13.08 -18.40 12.26
N ARG A 173 -14.31 -18.48 11.77
CA ARG A 173 -15.25 -19.58 11.98
C ARG A 173 -15.61 -20.23 10.65
N ILE A 174 -15.67 -21.56 10.62
CA ILE A 174 -16.10 -22.36 9.48
C ILE A 174 -17.40 -23.06 9.85
N TYR A 175 -18.40 -22.95 8.97
CA TYR A 175 -19.63 -23.75 8.97
C TYR A 175 -19.56 -24.68 7.75
N LEU A 176 -19.48 -25.98 8.00
CA LEU A 176 -19.25 -26.99 6.98
C LEU A 176 -20.47 -27.93 6.89
N PRO A 177 -21.20 -27.97 5.76
CA PRO A 177 -22.27 -28.93 5.56
C PRO A 177 -21.78 -30.38 5.67
N SER A 178 -22.60 -31.26 6.24
CA SER A 178 -22.29 -32.70 6.34
C SER A 178 -22.68 -33.47 5.07
N THR A 179 -23.38 -32.82 4.14
CA THR A 179 -23.82 -33.41 2.87
C THR A 179 -22.61 -33.72 1.99
N PRO A 180 -22.61 -34.85 1.25
CA PRO A 180 -21.48 -35.23 0.42
C PRO A 180 -21.31 -34.31 -0.80
N GLY A 181 -20.06 -34.05 -1.19
CA GLY A 181 -19.70 -33.29 -2.39
C GLY A 181 -19.20 -31.88 -2.07
N PRO A 182 -18.78 -31.13 -3.11
CA PRO A 182 -18.37 -29.75 -2.95
C PRO A 182 -19.58 -28.82 -2.83
N HIS A 183 -19.45 -27.80 -1.98
CA HIS A 183 -20.48 -26.80 -1.67
C HIS A 183 -20.03 -25.42 -2.11
N PRO A 184 -20.92 -24.52 -2.56
CA PRO A 184 -20.59 -23.11 -2.78
C PRO A 184 -19.93 -22.49 -1.54
N VAL A 185 -18.99 -21.57 -1.76
CA VAL A 185 -18.21 -20.96 -0.67
C VAL A 185 -18.69 -19.54 -0.44
N VAL A 186 -19.02 -19.20 0.81
CA VAL A 186 -19.39 -17.83 1.19
C VAL A 186 -18.43 -17.32 2.26
N ILE A 187 -17.77 -16.18 2.00
CA ILE A 187 -16.88 -15.53 2.97
C ILE A 187 -17.63 -14.39 3.65
N PHE A 188 -17.68 -14.38 4.98
CA PHE A 188 -18.19 -13.24 5.74
C PHE A 188 -17.02 -12.45 6.34
N MET A 189 -17.09 -11.13 6.30
CA MET A 189 -16.10 -10.23 6.87
C MET A 189 -16.77 -9.16 7.73
N HIS A 190 -16.35 -9.05 8.99
CA HIS A 190 -16.87 -8.03 9.89
C HIS A 190 -16.28 -6.63 9.59
N GLY A 191 -16.98 -5.60 10.02
CA GLY A 191 -16.56 -4.19 9.87
C GLY A 191 -15.67 -3.68 11.00
N ARG A 192 -15.52 -2.34 11.08
CA ARG A 192 -14.72 -1.71 12.11
C ARG A 192 -15.47 -1.70 13.42
N HIS A 193 -14.82 -2.25 14.42
CA HIS A 193 -15.27 -2.23 15.81
C HIS A 193 -14.01 -2.36 16.67
N SER A 194 -14.11 -2.06 17.96
CA SER A 194 -13.02 -2.33 18.90
C SER A 194 -12.52 -3.77 18.73
N ALA A 195 -11.21 -3.94 18.55
CA ALA A 195 -10.59 -5.25 18.32
C ALA A 195 -10.55 -6.12 19.59
N CYS A 196 -10.37 -5.47 20.74
CA CYS A 196 -10.31 -6.11 22.05
C CYS A 196 -11.29 -5.45 23.02
N TYR A 197 -11.51 -6.08 24.17
CA TYR A 197 -12.18 -5.49 25.31
C TYR A 197 -11.40 -5.75 26.60
N ASN A 198 -11.55 -4.85 27.56
CA ASN A 198 -10.93 -4.99 28.86
C ASN A 198 -11.71 -5.94 29.77
N SER A 199 -11.05 -6.93 30.36
CA SER A 199 -11.70 -7.97 31.17
C SER A 199 -12.42 -7.51 32.44
N VAL A 200 -12.05 -6.33 32.97
CA VAL A 200 -12.59 -5.76 34.20
C VAL A 200 -13.63 -4.69 33.88
N SER A 201 -13.29 -3.71 33.05
CA SER A 201 -14.19 -2.61 32.71
C SER A 201 -15.23 -2.96 31.66
N LEU A 202 -15.01 -4.04 30.90
CA LEU A 202 -15.83 -4.51 29.77
C LEU A 202 -15.97 -3.49 28.63
N LYS A 203 -15.11 -2.47 28.60
CA LYS A 203 -15.06 -1.49 27.52
C LYS A 203 -14.21 -1.98 26.36
N GLY A 204 -14.57 -1.57 25.15
CA GLY A 204 -13.79 -1.81 23.93
C GLY A 204 -12.44 -1.09 23.97
N VAL A 205 -11.46 -1.68 23.30
CA VAL A 205 -10.09 -1.19 23.14
C VAL A 205 -9.62 -1.52 21.71
N SER A 206 -9.28 -0.51 20.92
CA SER A 206 -8.62 -0.71 19.61
C SER A 206 -7.12 -0.88 19.80
N GLN A 207 -6.69 -2.13 19.97
CA GLN A 207 -5.29 -2.54 19.94
C GLN A 207 -5.20 -3.95 19.35
N TRP A 208 -4.07 -4.31 18.75
CA TRP A 208 -3.81 -5.68 18.31
C TRP A 208 -2.31 -6.00 18.34
N PRO A 209 -1.88 -7.20 18.78
CA PRO A 209 -2.66 -8.24 19.46
C PRO A 209 -3.26 -7.76 20.80
N CYS A 210 -4.25 -8.47 21.34
CA CYS A 210 -4.82 -8.10 22.64
C CYS A 210 -3.80 -8.30 23.78
N THR A 211 -3.22 -7.19 24.26
CA THR A 211 -2.22 -7.20 25.33
C THR A 211 -2.83 -6.92 26.71
N VAL A 212 -2.02 -6.85 27.77
CA VAL A 212 -2.46 -6.47 29.12
C VAL A 212 -2.59 -4.94 29.20
N ALA A 213 -3.71 -4.44 29.73
CA ALA A 213 -3.93 -3.01 29.91
C ALA A 213 -2.95 -2.39 30.93
N SER A 214 -2.83 -1.07 30.91
CA SER A 214 -1.94 -0.32 31.82
C SER A 214 -2.27 -0.50 33.30
N ASP A 215 -3.51 -0.88 33.63
CA ASP A 215 -3.96 -1.18 34.99
C ASP A 215 -3.69 -2.65 35.42
N GLY A 216 -3.05 -3.44 34.57
CA GLY A 216 -2.70 -4.84 34.80
C GLY A 216 -3.80 -5.84 34.45
N SER A 217 -4.97 -5.40 34.00
CA SER A 217 -6.05 -6.30 33.57
C SER A 217 -5.83 -6.83 32.15
N PRO A 218 -6.12 -8.12 31.87
CA PRO A 218 -5.99 -8.65 30.52
C PRO A 218 -7.05 -8.05 29.59
N ASN A 219 -6.68 -7.77 28.35
CA ASN A 219 -7.65 -7.54 27.28
C ASN A 219 -7.88 -8.83 26.50
N TYR A 220 -9.10 -9.05 26.06
CA TYR A 220 -9.52 -10.22 25.28
C TYR A 220 -10.04 -9.78 23.92
N SER A 221 -9.93 -10.64 22.92
CA SER A 221 -10.48 -10.36 21.58
C SER A 221 -12.01 -10.26 21.62
N ILE A 222 -12.54 -9.30 20.86
CA ILE A 222 -13.94 -9.27 20.46
C ILE A 222 -14.10 -10.21 19.27
N LEU A 223 -14.94 -11.23 19.42
CA LEU A 223 -15.16 -12.26 18.39
C LEU A 223 -16.18 -11.76 17.35
N SER A 224 -15.84 -10.66 16.67
CA SER A 224 -16.71 -10.02 15.68
C SER A 224 -17.13 -10.99 14.57
N TYR A 225 -16.22 -11.87 14.12
CA TYR A 225 -16.51 -12.90 13.11
C TYR A 225 -17.58 -13.92 13.55
N ALA A 226 -17.72 -14.18 14.85
CA ALA A 226 -18.71 -15.12 15.37
C ALA A 226 -20.12 -14.50 15.48
N GLY A 227 -20.25 -13.20 15.20
CA GLY A 227 -21.48 -12.44 15.38
C GLY A 227 -22.60 -12.75 14.41
N TYR A 228 -22.30 -13.41 13.29
CA TYR A 228 -23.19 -13.66 12.14
C TYR A 228 -23.76 -15.09 12.10
N ASP A 229 -23.80 -15.78 13.25
CA ASP A 229 -24.21 -17.18 13.35
C ASP A 229 -25.56 -17.47 12.67
N GLY A 230 -26.53 -16.54 12.67
CA GLY A 230 -27.86 -16.76 12.09
C GLY A 230 -27.83 -17.02 10.58
N ALA A 231 -27.16 -16.16 9.82
CA ALA A 231 -26.96 -16.36 8.39
C ALA A 231 -26.03 -17.56 8.10
N GLY A 232 -24.96 -17.72 8.89
CA GLY A 232 -24.01 -18.82 8.74
C GLY A 232 -24.66 -20.20 8.95
N ASP A 233 -25.50 -20.32 9.98
CA ASP A 233 -26.26 -21.52 10.30
C ASP A 233 -27.30 -21.82 9.19
N ALA A 234 -28.05 -20.81 8.72
CA ALA A 234 -29.06 -20.96 7.66
C ALA A 234 -28.45 -21.44 6.34
N LEU A 235 -27.34 -20.81 5.91
CA LEU A 235 -26.62 -21.20 4.71
C LEU A 235 -25.97 -22.59 4.85
N ALA A 236 -25.33 -22.90 5.98
CA ALA A 236 -24.72 -24.21 6.16
C ALA A 236 -25.74 -25.36 6.19
N ALA A 237 -26.92 -25.12 6.78
CA ALA A 237 -28.05 -26.05 6.75
C ALA A 237 -28.66 -26.22 5.35
N ASP A 238 -28.36 -25.31 4.42
CA ASP A 238 -28.82 -25.34 3.03
C ASP A 238 -27.71 -25.73 2.04
N GLY A 239 -26.57 -26.23 2.54
CA GLY A 239 -25.50 -26.78 1.70
C GLY A 239 -24.45 -25.78 1.22
N TYR A 240 -24.18 -24.71 1.99
CA TYR A 240 -23.11 -23.75 1.70
C TYR A 240 -21.97 -23.89 2.72
N THR A 241 -20.72 -23.85 2.25
CA THR A 241 -19.59 -23.69 3.17
C THR A 241 -19.40 -22.22 3.47
N VAL A 242 -19.66 -21.82 4.73
CA VAL A 242 -19.50 -20.44 5.16
C VAL A 242 -18.21 -20.29 5.97
N VAL A 243 -17.40 -19.28 5.67
CA VAL A 243 -16.20 -18.94 6.44
C VAL A 243 -16.27 -17.47 6.85
N SER A 244 -16.46 -17.21 8.15
CA SER A 244 -16.50 -15.86 8.71
C SER A 244 -15.15 -15.49 9.30
N ILE A 245 -14.48 -14.48 8.73
CA ILE A 245 -13.10 -14.14 9.05
C ILE A 245 -12.97 -12.98 10.03
N SER A 246 -11.91 -13.01 10.84
CA SER A 246 -11.48 -11.91 11.70
C SER A 246 -10.58 -10.94 10.94
N VAL A 247 -10.82 -9.64 11.13
CA VAL A 247 -10.02 -8.52 10.60
C VAL A 247 -9.74 -7.48 11.70
N ASN A 248 -9.62 -7.93 12.94
CA ASN A 248 -9.35 -7.12 14.13
C ASN A 248 -7.98 -6.42 14.07
N ALA A 249 -6.95 -7.03 13.48
CA ALA A 249 -5.68 -6.33 13.25
C ALA A 249 -5.84 -5.12 12.34
N ILE A 250 -6.69 -5.21 11.31
CA ILE A 250 -6.99 -4.09 10.41
C ILE A 250 -7.75 -3.01 11.19
N ASN A 251 -8.81 -3.38 11.91
CA ASN A 251 -9.59 -2.43 12.74
C ASN A 251 -8.75 -1.63 13.75
N ALA A 252 -7.70 -2.24 14.29
CA ALA A 252 -6.83 -1.60 15.28
C ALA A 252 -5.84 -0.60 14.68
N ASN A 253 -5.66 -0.59 13.35
CA ASN A 253 -4.57 0.12 12.68
C ASN A 253 -5.00 0.90 11.42
N ASP A 254 -6.24 0.75 10.96
CA ASP A 254 -6.73 1.29 9.68
C ASP A 254 -6.61 2.82 9.60
N ASN A 255 -7.23 3.55 10.53
CA ASN A 255 -7.22 5.02 10.55
C ASN A 255 -5.82 5.66 10.64
N GLN A 256 -4.85 4.95 11.24
CA GLN A 256 -3.53 5.53 11.50
C GLN A 256 -2.49 5.16 10.45
N LEU A 257 -2.59 3.95 9.88
CA LEU A 257 -1.52 3.37 9.06
C LEU A 257 -1.93 3.09 7.61
N SER A 258 -3.23 3.01 7.33
CA SER A 258 -3.73 2.66 6.01
C SER A 258 -4.07 3.92 5.20
N PRO A 259 -3.60 4.04 3.96
CA PRO A 259 -3.89 5.21 3.14
C PRO A 259 -5.38 5.32 2.74
N ASP A 260 -6.02 4.19 2.50
CA ASP A 260 -7.42 4.01 2.10
C ASP A 260 -8.34 3.60 3.28
N ASP A 261 -7.89 3.79 4.52
CA ASP A 261 -8.65 3.42 5.72
C ASP A 261 -8.98 1.91 5.83
N GLY A 262 -8.19 1.06 5.16
CA GLY A 262 -8.13 -0.39 5.32
C GLY A 262 -8.88 -1.21 4.26
N ALA A 263 -9.41 -0.58 3.21
CA ALA A 263 -10.22 -1.23 2.18
C ALA A 263 -9.43 -2.32 1.43
N ALA A 264 -8.24 -1.99 0.92
CA ALA A 264 -7.34 -2.93 0.23
C ALA A 264 -6.86 -4.06 1.15
N SER A 265 -6.55 -3.75 2.41
CA SER A 265 -6.17 -4.78 3.40
C SER A 265 -7.30 -5.80 3.62
N ARG A 266 -8.56 -5.32 3.70
CA ARG A 266 -9.76 -6.17 3.87
C ARG A 266 -10.03 -7.01 2.64
N GLY A 267 -9.99 -6.38 1.45
CA GLY A 267 -10.15 -7.09 0.18
C GLY A 267 -9.11 -8.21 0.02
N GLN A 268 -7.84 -7.92 0.32
CA GLN A 268 -6.77 -8.92 0.27
C GLN A 268 -6.96 -10.04 1.31
N ALA A 269 -7.46 -9.74 2.52
CA ALA A 269 -7.72 -10.75 3.54
C ALA A 269 -8.74 -11.81 3.08
N VAL A 270 -9.73 -11.42 2.26
CA VAL A 270 -10.66 -12.37 1.61
C VAL A 270 -9.92 -13.26 0.61
N LEU A 271 -9.07 -12.69 -0.26
CA LEU A 271 -8.31 -13.45 -1.27
C LEU A 271 -7.27 -14.39 -0.65
N ASP A 272 -6.62 -13.96 0.43
CA ASP A 272 -5.68 -14.79 1.20
C ASP A 272 -6.41 -15.94 1.89
N THR A 273 -7.63 -15.70 2.39
CA THR A 273 -8.49 -16.74 2.95
C THR A 273 -8.90 -17.75 1.88
N LEU A 274 -9.35 -17.32 0.70
CA LEU A 274 -9.67 -18.22 -0.42
C LEU A 274 -8.45 -19.08 -0.81
N THR A 275 -7.25 -18.49 -0.79
CA THR A 275 -6.00 -19.22 -1.04
C THR A 275 -5.73 -20.28 0.03
N MET A 276 -5.95 -19.96 1.31
CA MET A 276 -5.84 -20.90 2.42
C MET A 276 -6.86 -22.05 2.29
N LEU A 277 -8.12 -21.73 2.02
CA LEU A 277 -9.20 -22.70 1.87
C LEU A 277 -8.98 -23.62 0.66
N LYS A 278 -8.46 -23.10 -0.46
CA LYS A 278 -8.13 -23.92 -1.63
C LYS A 278 -7.06 -24.97 -1.32
N LYS A 279 -6.05 -24.62 -0.53
CA LYS A 279 -5.03 -25.57 -0.06
C LYS A 279 -5.64 -26.62 0.88
N ALA A 280 -6.50 -26.21 1.81
CA ALA A 280 -7.22 -27.11 2.71
C ALA A 280 -8.11 -28.10 1.92
N ASN A 281 -8.88 -27.59 0.96
CA ASN A 281 -9.73 -28.38 0.07
C ASN A 281 -8.95 -29.39 -0.77
N ALA A 282 -7.73 -29.05 -1.18
CA ALA A 282 -6.82 -29.94 -1.90
C ALA A 282 -6.13 -30.99 -1.00
N GLY A 283 -6.28 -30.90 0.33
CA GLY A 283 -5.57 -31.75 1.29
C GLY A 283 -4.06 -31.45 1.38
N GLU A 284 -3.64 -30.27 0.96
CA GLU A 284 -2.25 -29.84 1.04
C GLU A 284 -1.86 -29.52 2.48
N SER A 285 -0.65 -29.93 2.88
CA SER A 285 -0.09 -29.52 4.17
C SER A 285 0.54 -28.14 4.04
N PHE A 286 0.10 -27.19 4.87
CA PHE A 286 0.64 -25.84 4.94
C PHE A 286 0.72 -25.36 6.39
N THR A 287 1.58 -24.37 6.61
CA THR A 287 1.78 -23.69 7.90
C THR A 287 1.80 -22.19 7.70
N TYR A 288 1.26 -21.45 8.67
CA TYR A 288 1.47 -20.01 8.79
C TYR A 288 2.30 -19.71 10.03
N HIS A 289 3.25 -18.78 9.87
CA HIS A 289 4.12 -18.33 10.94
C HIS A 289 3.46 -17.17 11.69
N ASP A 290 3.14 -17.39 12.97
CA ASP A 290 2.69 -16.35 13.88
C ASP A 290 3.90 -15.64 14.50
N ALA A 291 4.14 -14.41 14.05
CA ALA A 291 5.24 -13.60 14.55
C ALA A 291 5.07 -13.18 16.03
N ALA A 292 3.83 -13.16 16.55
CA ALA A 292 3.56 -12.74 17.93
C ALA A 292 4.06 -13.78 18.94
N THR A 293 3.85 -15.07 18.65
CA THR A 293 4.31 -16.18 19.49
C THR A 293 5.60 -16.84 18.99
N ASN A 294 6.06 -16.48 17.78
CA ASN A 294 7.17 -17.10 17.07
C ASN A 294 6.96 -18.61 16.89
N THR A 295 5.77 -18.99 16.41
CA THR A 295 5.37 -20.39 16.19
C THR A 295 4.82 -20.61 14.78
N ASP A 296 5.04 -21.80 14.24
CA ASP A 296 4.44 -22.23 12.96
C ASP A 296 3.22 -23.11 13.27
N ASN A 297 2.04 -22.68 12.83
CA ASN A 297 0.79 -23.40 13.08
C ASN A 297 0.29 -24.08 11.79
N THR A 298 -0.01 -25.37 11.88
CA THR A 298 -0.75 -26.12 10.84
C THR A 298 -2.25 -25.84 10.96
N LEU A 299 -3.06 -26.23 9.98
CA LEU A 299 -4.52 -26.10 10.07
C LEU A 299 -5.13 -26.89 11.23
N ASP A 300 -4.66 -28.12 11.49
CA ASP A 300 -5.12 -28.89 12.67
C ASP A 300 -4.77 -28.16 13.98
N GLN A 301 -3.58 -27.58 14.07
CA GLN A 301 -3.19 -26.80 15.25
C GLN A 301 -4.04 -25.53 15.36
N ALA A 302 -4.35 -24.87 14.24
CA ALA A 302 -5.20 -23.69 14.21
C ALA A 302 -6.64 -23.99 14.68
N LEU A 303 -7.22 -25.13 14.28
CA LEU A 303 -8.54 -25.58 14.75
C LEU A 303 -8.54 -25.86 16.27
N VAL A 304 -7.44 -26.42 16.80
CA VAL A 304 -7.25 -26.61 18.25
C VAL A 304 -7.08 -25.27 18.98
N ASN A 305 -6.34 -24.33 18.40
CA ASN A 305 -6.14 -22.99 18.96
C ASN A 305 -7.46 -22.21 19.00
N GLY A 306 -8.25 -22.26 17.92
CA GLY A 306 -9.57 -21.62 17.83
C GLY A 306 -10.53 -22.09 18.92
N ALA A 307 -10.52 -23.40 19.24
CA ALA A 307 -11.24 -23.94 20.40
C ALA A 307 -10.88 -23.25 21.73
N SER A 308 -9.60 -22.92 21.90
CA SER A 308 -9.09 -22.26 23.10
C SER A 308 -9.52 -20.79 23.16
N VAL A 309 -9.52 -20.07 22.02
CA VAL A 309 -9.98 -18.68 21.94
C VAL A 309 -11.47 -18.55 22.22
N ALA A 310 -12.30 -19.44 21.64
CA ALA A 310 -13.73 -19.49 21.91
C ALA A 310 -14.06 -19.77 23.40
N SER A 311 -13.14 -20.44 24.11
CA SER A 311 -13.25 -20.75 25.54
C SER A 311 -12.54 -19.74 26.46
N GLY A 312 -11.73 -18.84 25.91
CA GLY A 312 -10.88 -17.90 26.65
C GLY A 312 -11.59 -16.61 27.06
N GLY A 313 -11.36 -16.14 28.29
CA GLY A 313 -11.99 -14.92 28.84
C GLY A 313 -13.41 -15.14 29.38
N LYS A 314 -14.16 -14.05 29.68
CA LYS A 314 -15.59 -14.15 30.04
C LYS A 314 -16.50 -14.50 28.84
N ASN A 315 -15.90 -14.70 27.65
CA ASN A 315 -16.54 -15.13 26.42
C ASN A 315 -17.10 -16.57 26.50
N ALA A 316 -16.67 -17.36 27.49
CA ALA A 316 -17.24 -18.68 27.80
C ALA A 316 -18.77 -18.70 28.03
N SER A 317 -19.40 -17.52 28.20
CA SER A 317 -20.85 -17.36 28.35
C SER A 317 -21.64 -17.37 27.03
N GLN A 318 -20.98 -17.32 25.86
CA GLN A 318 -21.64 -17.36 24.54
C GLN A 318 -21.97 -18.76 24.02
N GLY A 319 -21.75 -19.80 24.84
CA GLY A 319 -21.98 -21.18 24.44
C GLY A 319 -20.80 -21.67 23.63
N ALA A 320 -19.92 -22.45 24.27
CA ALA A 320 -18.86 -23.15 23.56
C ALA A 320 -19.49 -23.92 22.38
N ILE A 321 -19.13 -23.54 21.16
CA ILE A 321 -19.47 -24.33 19.98
C ILE A 321 -18.72 -25.67 20.08
N ALA A 322 -19.36 -26.75 19.65
CA ALA A 322 -18.72 -28.04 19.61
C ALA A 322 -17.67 -28.04 18.50
N GLN A 323 -16.40 -27.90 18.87
CA GLN A 323 -15.27 -27.92 17.95
C GLN A 323 -15.11 -29.33 17.39
N THR A 324 -15.53 -29.50 16.14
CA THR A 324 -15.79 -30.83 15.54
C THR A 324 -15.00 -31.09 14.28
N LEU A 325 -14.42 -30.07 13.65
CA LEU A 325 -13.68 -30.21 12.40
C LEU A 325 -12.20 -30.50 12.63
N THR A 326 -11.63 -31.29 11.73
CA THR A 326 -10.20 -31.48 11.50
C THR A 326 -9.83 -31.00 10.10
N ALA A 327 -8.53 -30.80 9.81
CA ALA A 327 -8.09 -30.40 8.47
C ALA A 327 -8.54 -31.39 7.38
N LYS A 328 -8.66 -32.67 7.72
CA LYS A 328 -9.11 -33.73 6.82
C LYS A 328 -10.58 -33.57 6.40
N ASP A 329 -11.42 -33.02 7.26
CA ASP A 329 -12.85 -32.88 7.00
C ASP A 329 -13.15 -31.83 5.92
N LEU A 330 -12.20 -30.94 5.64
CA LEU A 330 -12.30 -29.89 4.62
C LEU A 330 -11.90 -30.36 3.21
N VAL A 331 -11.38 -31.58 3.05
CA VAL A 331 -10.84 -32.06 1.78
C VAL A 331 -11.97 -32.38 0.79
N GLY A 332 -11.99 -31.69 -0.34
CA GLY A 332 -12.95 -31.90 -1.43
C GLY A 332 -14.38 -31.42 -1.13
N THR A 333 -14.56 -30.54 -0.14
CA THR A 333 -15.88 -30.06 0.30
C THR A 333 -16.26 -28.67 -0.25
N MET A 334 -15.35 -27.98 -0.93
CA MET A 334 -15.58 -26.60 -1.38
C MET A 334 -15.56 -26.48 -2.91
N ASP A 335 -16.56 -25.79 -3.46
CA ASP A 335 -16.65 -25.38 -4.86
C ASP A 335 -16.21 -23.92 -5.03
N PHE A 336 -15.03 -23.70 -5.62
CA PHE A 336 -14.51 -22.37 -5.91
C PHE A 336 -15.00 -21.80 -7.26
N SER A 337 -15.97 -22.46 -7.90
CA SER A 337 -16.67 -21.92 -9.08
C SER A 337 -17.90 -21.08 -8.73
N ASP A 338 -18.36 -21.13 -7.48
CA ASP A 338 -19.47 -20.34 -6.95
C ASP A 338 -19.06 -19.74 -5.59
N ILE A 339 -18.56 -18.49 -5.63
CA ILE A 339 -18.09 -17.77 -4.43
C ILE A 339 -18.97 -16.55 -4.17
N GLY A 340 -19.41 -16.42 -2.92
CA GLY A 340 -20.07 -15.23 -2.38
C GLY A 340 -19.21 -14.52 -1.34
N VAL A 341 -19.34 -13.21 -1.23
CA VAL A 341 -18.67 -12.41 -0.19
C VAL A 341 -19.68 -11.49 0.48
N MET A 342 -19.76 -11.53 1.81
CA MET A 342 -20.49 -10.57 2.62
C MET A 342 -19.51 -9.74 3.44
N GLY A 343 -19.77 -8.44 3.52
CA GLY A 343 -19.01 -7.52 4.35
C GLY A 343 -19.93 -6.59 5.13
N HIS A 344 -19.63 -6.34 6.41
CA HIS A 344 -20.35 -5.36 7.23
C HIS A 344 -19.56 -4.05 7.34
N SER A 345 -20.17 -2.90 7.11
CA SER A 345 -19.56 -1.57 7.32
C SER A 345 -18.28 -1.29 6.53
N ARG A 346 -17.13 -0.97 7.15
CA ARG A 346 -15.82 -1.00 6.45
C ARG A 346 -15.50 -2.36 5.84
N GLY A 347 -16.03 -3.44 6.41
CA GLY A 347 -16.01 -4.77 5.82
C GLY A 347 -16.85 -4.88 4.55
N GLY A 348 -17.93 -4.09 4.44
CA GLY A 348 -18.77 -3.98 3.25
C GLY A 348 -18.06 -3.32 2.08
N GLU A 349 -17.35 -2.21 2.32
CA GLU A 349 -16.40 -1.66 1.34
C GLU A 349 -15.34 -2.71 0.99
N GLY A 350 -14.73 -3.35 2.00
CA GLY A 350 -13.76 -4.43 1.77
C GLY A 350 -14.29 -5.63 0.98
N ALA A 351 -15.60 -5.92 1.00
CA ALA A 351 -16.21 -6.98 0.18
C ALA A 351 -16.32 -6.57 -1.29
N VAL A 352 -16.64 -5.30 -1.55
CA VAL A 352 -16.58 -4.71 -2.90
C VAL A 352 -15.13 -4.67 -3.39
N THR A 353 -14.21 -4.18 -2.57
CA THR A 353 -12.77 -4.15 -2.87
C THR A 353 -12.20 -5.55 -3.09
N ALA A 354 -12.67 -6.58 -2.38
CA ALA A 354 -12.27 -7.96 -2.64
C ALA A 354 -12.61 -8.38 -4.07
N ALA A 355 -13.78 -7.97 -4.58
CA ALA A 355 -14.23 -8.29 -5.93
C ALA A 355 -13.46 -7.46 -7.00
N THR A 356 -13.21 -6.17 -6.79
CA THR A 356 -12.43 -5.35 -7.72
C THR A 356 -10.96 -5.80 -7.79
N LEU A 357 -10.33 -6.08 -6.64
CA LEU A 357 -8.98 -6.68 -6.59
C LEU A 357 -8.93 -8.05 -7.26
N ASN A 358 -9.98 -8.85 -7.10
CA ASN A 358 -10.11 -10.15 -7.74
C ASN A 358 -10.14 -10.04 -9.27
N GLU A 359 -10.91 -9.10 -9.81
CA GLU A 359 -11.00 -8.83 -11.25
C GLU A 359 -9.72 -8.23 -11.82
N GLY A 360 -8.93 -7.55 -11.00
CA GLY A 360 -7.56 -7.14 -11.33
C GLY A 360 -6.57 -8.29 -11.48
N LEU A 361 -6.90 -9.50 -11.00
CA LEU A 361 -6.02 -10.66 -11.15
C LEU A 361 -5.98 -11.14 -12.61
N ALA A 362 -4.85 -11.74 -12.99
CA ALA A 362 -4.74 -12.42 -14.28
C ALA A 362 -5.73 -13.59 -14.41
N HIS A 363 -6.01 -14.26 -13.28
CA HIS A 363 -6.96 -15.38 -13.18
C HIS A 363 -7.86 -15.13 -11.95
N PRO A 364 -8.93 -14.34 -12.11
CA PRO A 364 -9.88 -14.08 -11.05
C PRO A 364 -10.49 -15.37 -10.50
N TRP A 365 -10.78 -15.38 -9.21
CA TRP A 365 -11.71 -16.29 -8.56
C TRP A 365 -13.14 -16.04 -9.05
N ASN A 366 -14.00 -17.06 -9.00
CA ASN A 366 -15.40 -16.90 -9.41
C ASN A 366 -16.26 -16.28 -8.29
N ILE A 367 -15.91 -15.07 -7.84
CA ILE A 367 -16.75 -14.25 -6.95
C ILE A 367 -17.93 -13.73 -7.78
N LYS A 368 -19.11 -14.31 -7.59
CA LYS A 368 -20.31 -14.02 -8.40
C LYS A 368 -21.34 -13.18 -7.66
N SER A 369 -21.22 -13.11 -6.34
CA SER A 369 -22.24 -12.52 -5.47
C SER A 369 -21.59 -11.74 -4.32
N VAL A 370 -21.97 -10.48 -4.17
CA VAL A 370 -21.53 -9.60 -3.07
C VAL A 370 -22.74 -9.10 -2.29
N PHE A 371 -22.66 -9.18 -0.96
CA PHE A 371 -23.63 -8.59 -0.04
C PHE A 371 -22.93 -7.57 0.86
N ALA A 372 -23.15 -6.29 0.60
CA ALA A 372 -22.58 -5.21 1.39
C ALA A 372 -23.61 -4.79 2.46
N LEU A 373 -23.37 -5.21 3.71
CA LEU A 373 -24.22 -4.93 4.86
C LEU A 373 -23.79 -3.60 5.51
N ALA A 374 -24.71 -2.66 5.69
CA ALA A 374 -24.49 -1.33 6.25
C ALA A 374 -23.16 -0.65 5.82
N PRO A 375 -22.81 -0.66 4.53
CA PRO A 375 -21.44 -0.40 4.12
C PRO A 375 -21.06 1.08 4.17
N ILE A 376 -19.77 1.33 4.40
CA ILE A 376 -19.12 2.58 4.03
C ILE A 376 -18.74 2.55 2.54
N ASP A 377 -18.37 3.70 1.98
CA ASP A 377 -17.82 3.83 0.63
C ASP A 377 -16.89 5.07 0.57
N PHE A 378 -15.66 4.95 1.08
CA PHE A 378 -14.71 6.06 1.10
C PHE A 378 -14.04 6.28 -0.25
N THR A 379 -13.76 5.18 -0.94
CA THR A 379 -13.01 5.12 -2.21
C THR A 379 -13.90 5.31 -3.44
N ARG A 380 -15.22 5.14 -3.31
CA ARG A 380 -16.18 5.28 -4.42
C ARG A 380 -15.92 4.27 -5.53
N ASP A 381 -15.79 3.03 -5.07
CA ASP A 381 -15.46 1.84 -5.85
C ASP A 381 -16.66 1.43 -6.74
N THR A 382 -16.40 0.90 -7.94
CA THR A 382 -17.46 0.48 -8.88
C THR A 382 -17.28 -0.98 -9.27
N LEU A 383 -18.35 -1.76 -9.16
CA LEU A 383 -18.31 -3.22 -9.22
C LEU A 383 -19.00 -3.77 -10.47
N PRO A 384 -18.26 -4.26 -11.49
CA PRO A 384 -18.81 -4.97 -12.64
C PRO A 384 -19.12 -6.43 -12.31
N ASP A 385 -19.87 -7.09 -13.20
CA ASP A 385 -19.96 -8.54 -13.39
C ASP A 385 -20.38 -9.43 -12.20
N VAL A 386 -20.66 -8.83 -11.04
CA VAL A 386 -21.06 -9.49 -9.79
C VAL A 386 -22.47 -9.05 -9.41
N ASP A 387 -23.34 -10.01 -9.09
CA ASP A 387 -24.63 -9.70 -8.47
C ASP A 387 -24.36 -9.01 -7.13
N THR A 388 -24.98 -7.85 -6.89
CA THR A 388 -24.69 -7.04 -5.69
C THR A 388 -25.96 -6.62 -4.95
N ALA A 389 -25.98 -6.83 -3.63
CA ALA A 389 -27.01 -6.27 -2.75
C ALA A 389 -26.38 -5.43 -1.64
N THR A 390 -26.91 -4.22 -1.45
CA THR A 390 -26.52 -3.28 -0.38
C THR A 390 -27.65 -3.17 0.62
N LEU A 391 -27.45 -3.62 1.86
CA LEU A 391 -28.44 -3.45 2.92
C LEU A 391 -28.14 -2.19 3.74
N LEU A 392 -29.10 -1.28 3.83
CA LEU A 392 -28.96 0.04 4.45
C LEU A 392 -29.89 0.17 5.67
N PRO A 393 -29.35 0.22 6.91
CA PRO A 393 -30.16 0.33 8.11
C PRO A 393 -30.73 1.74 8.26
N TYR A 394 -32.05 1.91 8.36
CA TYR A 394 -32.64 3.26 8.38
C TYR A 394 -32.22 4.09 9.60
N CYS A 395 -32.09 3.45 10.76
CA CYS A 395 -31.67 4.02 12.03
C CYS A 395 -30.16 3.85 12.28
N ASP A 396 -29.36 3.67 11.23
CA ASP A 396 -27.90 3.62 11.32
C ASP A 396 -27.37 4.89 11.99
N GLY A 397 -26.77 4.73 13.17
CA GLY A 397 -26.16 5.78 13.96
C GLY A 397 -24.68 5.93 13.68
N ASP A 398 -24.00 4.89 13.16
CA ASP A 398 -22.59 4.92 12.80
C ASP A 398 -22.36 5.51 11.40
N VAL A 399 -22.80 4.80 10.36
CA VAL A 399 -22.82 5.20 8.95
C VAL A 399 -24.15 5.88 8.61
N SER A 400 -24.47 6.91 9.39
CA SER A 400 -25.78 7.57 9.36
C SER A 400 -26.15 8.24 8.02
N ASP A 401 -25.17 8.53 7.17
CA ASP A 401 -25.37 9.04 5.81
C ASP A 401 -25.60 7.95 4.76
N GLN A 402 -25.42 6.68 5.10
CA GLN A 402 -25.67 5.53 4.21
C GLN A 402 -24.90 5.63 2.88
N GLN A 403 -23.68 6.17 2.91
CA GLN A 403 -22.89 6.39 1.70
C GLN A 403 -22.61 5.11 0.89
N GLY A 404 -22.64 3.92 1.50
CA GLY A 404 -22.56 2.64 0.77
C GLY A 404 -23.64 2.43 -0.31
N GLN A 405 -24.70 3.25 -0.32
CA GLN A 405 -25.66 3.36 -1.43
C GLN A 405 -24.97 3.62 -2.79
N HIS A 406 -23.81 4.28 -2.80
CA HIS A 406 -23.08 4.58 -4.03
C HIS A 406 -22.68 3.32 -4.81
N PHE A 407 -22.43 2.18 -4.16
CA PHE A 407 -22.08 0.94 -4.85
C PHE A 407 -23.16 0.52 -5.86
N TYR A 408 -24.44 0.68 -5.49
CA TYR A 408 -25.54 0.52 -6.43
C TYR A 408 -25.52 1.65 -7.45
N ALA A 409 -25.50 2.90 -6.98
CA ALA A 409 -25.75 4.08 -7.80
C ALA A 409 -24.73 4.32 -8.93
N ASP A 410 -23.46 4.04 -8.67
CA ASP A 410 -22.37 4.23 -9.61
C ASP A 410 -22.21 3.00 -10.53
N SER A 411 -22.20 1.79 -9.97
CA SER A 411 -21.94 0.57 -10.75
C SER A 411 -22.99 0.32 -11.83
N ARG A 412 -24.25 0.70 -11.56
CA ARG A 412 -25.41 0.48 -12.46
C ARG A 412 -25.30 1.18 -13.83
N HIS A 413 -24.44 2.21 -13.95
CA HIS A 413 -24.25 3.01 -15.18
C HIS A 413 -22.83 2.94 -15.73
N ASN A 414 -21.90 2.32 -15.00
CA ASN A 414 -20.49 2.28 -15.39
C ASN A 414 -20.10 1.06 -16.22
N PHE A 415 -20.96 0.04 -16.23
CA PHE A 415 -20.75 -1.23 -16.92
C PHE A 415 -22.00 -1.70 -17.67
N ASP A 416 -21.77 -2.43 -18.77
CA ASP A 416 -22.81 -3.07 -19.59
C ASP A 416 -22.79 -4.57 -19.31
N ASP A 417 -23.15 -4.92 -18.08
CA ASP A 417 -23.08 -6.28 -17.55
C ASP A 417 -24.47 -6.84 -17.20
N ASN A 418 -24.50 -8.16 -17.03
CA ASN A 418 -25.75 -8.91 -16.92
C ASN A 418 -25.99 -9.40 -15.50
N VAL A 419 -26.03 -8.49 -14.53
CA VAL A 419 -26.17 -8.79 -13.10
C VAL A 419 -27.30 -8.01 -12.44
N LEU A 420 -27.85 -8.57 -11.36
CA LEU A 420 -28.81 -7.91 -10.49
C LEU A 420 -28.07 -7.01 -9.49
N ARG A 421 -28.51 -5.75 -9.38
CA ARG A 421 -28.06 -4.83 -8.33
C ARG A 421 -29.25 -4.38 -7.49
N SER A 422 -29.09 -4.32 -6.17
CA SER A 422 -30.17 -4.00 -5.25
C SER A 422 -29.70 -3.12 -4.09
N ASP A 423 -30.46 -2.06 -3.78
CA ASP A 423 -30.41 -1.37 -2.50
C ASP A 423 -31.62 -1.79 -1.66
N VAL A 424 -31.39 -2.17 -0.40
CA VAL A 424 -32.39 -2.70 0.53
C VAL A 424 -32.38 -1.87 1.81
N TRP A 425 -33.37 -1.01 2.00
CA TRP A 425 -33.55 -0.28 3.26
C TRP A 425 -34.38 -1.10 4.24
N VAL A 426 -33.79 -1.43 5.39
CA VAL A 426 -34.53 -2.03 6.50
C VAL A 426 -34.88 -0.94 7.51
N MET A 427 -36.18 -0.69 7.66
CA MET A 427 -36.66 0.37 8.54
C MET A 427 -36.54 -0.04 10.00
N GLY A 428 -36.15 0.91 10.86
CA GLY A 428 -36.09 0.68 12.31
C GLY A 428 -34.86 -0.11 12.80
N THR A 429 -33.89 -0.41 11.94
CA THR A 429 -32.63 -1.08 12.34
C THR A 429 -31.48 -0.10 12.45
N ASP A 430 -30.63 -0.31 13.45
CA ASP A 430 -29.36 0.38 13.64
C ASP A 430 -28.20 -0.35 12.95
N HIS A 431 -26.97 0.11 13.17
CA HIS A 431 -25.78 -0.42 12.53
C HIS A 431 -25.30 -1.73 13.18
N ASP A 432 -25.26 -1.79 14.51
CA ASP A 432 -24.55 -2.82 15.26
C ASP A 432 -25.33 -4.14 15.36
N PHE A 433 -26.67 -4.10 15.41
CA PHE A 433 -27.46 -5.23 15.91
C PHE A 433 -27.65 -6.39 14.92
N TYR A 434 -27.07 -6.28 13.72
CA TYR A 434 -26.87 -7.41 12.83
C TYR A 434 -25.76 -8.37 13.30
N ASN A 435 -24.91 -7.94 14.23
CA ASN A 435 -23.81 -8.72 14.78
C ASN A 435 -24.01 -8.93 16.29
N THR A 436 -24.17 -10.17 16.73
CA THR A 436 -24.41 -10.48 18.15
C THR A 436 -23.21 -10.17 19.07
N SER A 437 -21.99 -10.04 18.53
CA SER A 437 -20.80 -9.60 19.26
C SER A 437 -20.71 -8.08 19.39
N TRP A 438 -21.51 -7.33 18.63
CA TRP A 438 -21.61 -5.86 18.71
C TRP A 438 -22.92 -5.42 19.38
N THR A 439 -23.79 -6.37 19.70
CA THR A 439 -25.07 -6.12 20.37
C THR A 439 -24.93 -6.16 21.89
N PRO A 440 -25.39 -5.14 22.65
CA PRO A 440 -25.43 -5.18 24.10
C PRO A 440 -26.23 -6.39 24.61
N ASN A 441 -25.75 -7.12 25.63
CA ASN A 441 -24.70 -6.74 26.58
C ASN A 441 -23.34 -7.42 26.31
N TYR A 442 -22.95 -7.67 25.05
CA TYR A 442 -21.62 -8.21 24.76
C TYR A 442 -20.52 -7.24 25.28
N PRO A 443 -19.40 -7.71 25.86
CA PRO A 443 -18.32 -6.83 26.30
C PRO A 443 -17.70 -6.02 25.16
N GLY A 444 -17.73 -4.69 25.28
CA GLY A 444 -17.26 -3.77 24.25
C GLY A 444 -18.29 -3.39 23.19
N ALA A 445 -19.49 -3.97 23.20
CA ALA A 445 -20.61 -3.62 22.33
C ALA A 445 -21.27 -2.28 22.71
N SER A 446 -21.96 -1.67 21.74
CA SER A 446 -22.68 -0.41 21.88
C SER A 446 -24.04 -0.44 21.19
N ASP A 447 -24.88 0.54 21.53
CA ASP A 447 -26.02 0.97 20.71
C ASP A 447 -25.57 2.27 20.04
N ASP A 448 -25.38 2.25 18.73
CA ASP A 448 -24.85 3.36 17.94
C ASP A 448 -25.88 4.49 17.75
N TRP A 449 -27.17 4.25 18.04
CA TRP A 449 -28.18 5.30 18.07
C TRP A 449 -28.28 5.98 19.45
N SER A 450 -27.69 7.17 19.58
CA SER A 450 -27.56 7.86 20.86
C SER A 450 -28.83 8.54 21.38
N SER A 451 -29.79 8.87 20.50
CA SER A 451 -31.02 9.58 20.88
C SER A 451 -32.12 8.63 21.32
N SER A 452 -32.05 8.17 22.57
CA SER A 452 -32.95 7.11 23.09
C SER A 452 -34.44 7.48 23.11
N GLN A 453 -34.79 8.76 23.07
CA GLN A 453 -36.18 9.25 23.06
C GLN A 453 -36.66 9.69 21.67
N ASP A 454 -35.84 9.51 20.63
CA ASP A 454 -36.22 9.81 19.26
C ASP A 454 -37.51 9.06 18.85
N ALA A 455 -38.41 9.74 18.16
CA ALA A 455 -39.74 9.22 17.85
C ALA A 455 -39.74 8.05 16.87
N VAL A 456 -38.67 7.84 16.11
CA VAL A 456 -38.54 6.82 15.05
C VAL A 456 -37.52 5.76 15.45
N CYS A 457 -36.34 6.18 15.87
CA CYS A 457 -35.17 5.34 16.13
C CYS A 457 -34.80 5.25 17.63
N GLY A 458 -35.49 5.97 18.50
CA GLY A 458 -35.22 5.94 19.94
C GLY A 458 -35.70 4.64 20.59
N SER A 459 -34.82 3.95 21.31
CA SER A 459 -35.17 2.69 22.00
C SER A 459 -36.13 2.85 23.19
N GLN A 460 -36.38 4.08 23.66
CA GLN A 460 -37.25 4.38 24.81
C GLN A 460 -38.49 5.20 24.44
N SER A 461 -38.63 5.61 23.18
CA SER A 461 -39.79 6.38 22.75
C SER A 461 -41.04 5.49 22.67
N PRO A 462 -42.20 5.97 23.15
CA PRO A 462 -43.46 5.22 23.06
C PRO A 462 -44.00 5.11 21.63
N THR A 463 -43.50 5.92 20.69
CA THR A 463 -43.94 5.93 19.29
C THR A 463 -42.90 5.34 18.35
N THR A 464 -41.82 4.76 18.89
CA THR A 464 -40.70 4.25 18.12
C THR A 464 -41.13 3.21 17.10
N THR A 465 -40.54 3.29 15.91
CA THR A 465 -40.61 2.25 14.89
C THR A 465 -39.35 1.38 14.90
N ARG A 466 -38.42 1.61 15.85
CA ARG A 466 -37.19 0.82 16.00
C ARG A 466 -37.52 -0.63 16.34
N LEU A 467 -36.87 -1.53 15.62
CA LEU A 467 -36.94 -2.97 15.85
C LEU A 467 -36.09 -3.35 17.08
N SER A 468 -36.53 -4.39 17.79
CA SER A 468 -35.76 -4.93 18.92
C SER A 468 -34.46 -5.58 18.44
N PRO A 469 -33.41 -5.69 19.28
CA PRO A 469 -32.13 -6.28 18.87
C PRO A 469 -32.24 -7.65 18.20
N SER A 470 -33.11 -8.53 18.72
CA SER A 470 -33.34 -9.85 18.11
C SER A 470 -34.00 -9.78 16.74
N GLN A 471 -34.93 -8.85 16.54
CA GLN A 471 -35.59 -8.64 15.24
C GLN A 471 -34.62 -8.08 14.20
N GLN A 472 -33.70 -7.20 14.60
CA GLN A 472 -32.66 -6.69 13.71
C GLN A 472 -31.71 -7.80 13.27
N PHE A 473 -31.25 -8.61 14.22
CA PHE A 473 -30.41 -9.78 13.94
C PHE A 473 -31.10 -10.80 13.01
N GLU A 474 -32.39 -11.07 13.25
CA GLU A 474 -33.20 -11.96 12.42
C GLU A 474 -33.37 -11.41 11.00
N ALA A 475 -33.65 -10.10 10.87
CA ALA A 475 -33.74 -9.43 9.57
C ALA A 475 -32.42 -9.52 8.79
N GLY A 476 -31.28 -9.19 9.39
CA GLY A 476 -29.99 -9.32 8.70
C GLY A 476 -29.68 -10.77 8.33
N SER A 477 -30.00 -11.71 9.21
CA SER A 477 -29.78 -13.13 8.93
C SER A 477 -30.60 -13.60 7.71
N ALA A 478 -31.87 -13.22 7.63
CA ALA A 478 -32.76 -13.61 6.54
C ALA A 478 -32.32 -13.00 5.20
N TYR A 479 -31.93 -11.73 5.18
CA TYR A 479 -31.50 -11.06 3.94
C TYR A 479 -30.11 -11.50 3.48
N VAL A 480 -29.15 -11.70 4.39
CA VAL A 480 -27.83 -12.24 4.03
C VAL A 480 -27.98 -13.67 3.47
N ALA A 481 -28.73 -14.54 4.15
CA ALA A 481 -28.94 -15.91 3.67
C ALA A 481 -29.71 -15.94 2.34
N GLY A 482 -30.83 -15.22 2.26
CA GLY A 482 -31.70 -15.19 1.09
C GLY A 482 -30.99 -14.71 -0.17
N TRP A 483 -30.04 -13.79 -0.04
CA TRP A 483 -29.25 -13.29 -1.15
C TRP A 483 -28.36 -14.38 -1.79
N PHE A 484 -27.59 -15.11 -0.98
CA PHE A 484 -26.72 -16.16 -1.50
C PHE A 484 -27.53 -17.39 -1.96
N GLN A 485 -28.64 -17.68 -1.30
CA GLN A 485 -29.58 -18.71 -1.76
C GLN A 485 -30.17 -18.38 -3.13
N LEU A 486 -30.47 -17.10 -3.37
CA LEU A 486 -30.93 -16.62 -4.67
C LEU A 486 -29.83 -16.68 -5.74
N THR A 487 -28.68 -16.05 -5.48
CA THR A 487 -27.65 -15.78 -6.49
C THR A 487 -26.70 -16.94 -6.75
N LEU A 488 -26.36 -17.71 -5.72
CA LEU A 488 -25.51 -18.90 -5.85
C LEU A 488 -26.36 -20.19 -5.92
N GLY A 489 -27.44 -20.25 -5.14
CA GLY A 489 -28.34 -21.43 -5.11
C GLY A 489 -29.38 -21.49 -6.22
N GLY A 490 -29.64 -20.38 -6.92
CA GLY A 490 -30.69 -20.29 -7.93
C GLY A 490 -32.12 -20.37 -7.37
N GLN A 491 -32.30 -20.06 -6.08
CA GLN A 491 -33.58 -20.20 -5.38
C GLN A 491 -34.51 -19.01 -5.64
N SER A 492 -35.20 -19.04 -6.79
CA SER A 492 -36.04 -17.94 -7.29
C SER A 492 -37.16 -17.46 -6.37
N GLN A 493 -37.56 -18.25 -5.36
CA GLN A 493 -38.56 -17.83 -4.38
C GLN A 493 -38.10 -16.63 -3.53
N PHE A 494 -36.79 -16.39 -3.42
CA PHE A 494 -36.22 -15.25 -2.70
C PHE A 494 -36.01 -14.02 -3.59
N GLN A 495 -36.32 -14.10 -4.90
CA GLN A 495 -36.10 -13.02 -5.86
C GLN A 495 -36.84 -11.73 -5.45
N GLY A 496 -38.07 -11.85 -4.94
CA GLY A 496 -38.91 -10.72 -4.54
C GLY A 496 -38.31 -9.86 -3.42
N MET A 497 -37.34 -10.38 -2.66
CA MET A 497 -36.63 -9.63 -1.62
C MET A 497 -35.68 -8.58 -2.22
N PHE A 498 -35.16 -8.83 -3.43
CA PHE A 498 -34.04 -8.08 -4.01
C PHE A 498 -34.34 -7.46 -5.39
N ASP A 499 -35.45 -7.82 -6.03
CA ASP A 499 -35.78 -7.38 -7.40
C ASP A 499 -36.62 -6.09 -7.47
N GLY A 500 -36.69 -5.32 -6.38
CA GLY A 500 -37.47 -4.09 -6.28
C GLY A 500 -38.91 -4.30 -5.79
N SER A 501 -39.39 -5.56 -5.70
CA SER A 501 -40.74 -5.84 -5.21
C SER A 501 -40.95 -5.54 -3.72
N GLY A 502 -39.88 -5.57 -2.92
CA GLY A 502 -39.96 -5.41 -1.46
C GLY A 502 -40.72 -6.54 -0.77
N THR A 503 -40.65 -7.78 -1.29
CA THR A 503 -41.30 -8.93 -0.67
C THR A 503 -40.50 -9.37 0.55
N GLU A 504 -41.13 -9.37 1.72
CA GLU A 504 -40.51 -9.80 2.97
C GLU A 504 -40.69 -11.32 3.20
N PRO A 505 -39.65 -12.04 3.63
CA PRO A 505 -39.78 -13.45 3.98
C PRO A 505 -40.61 -13.63 5.26
N ALA A 506 -41.21 -14.81 5.43
CA ALA A 506 -42.20 -15.08 6.47
C ALA A 506 -41.69 -14.84 7.91
N SER A 507 -40.41 -15.09 8.17
CA SER A 507 -39.71 -14.87 9.44
C SER A 507 -39.76 -13.42 9.88
N VAL A 508 -39.70 -12.47 8.94
CA VAL A 508 -39.59 -11.03 9.24
C VAL A 508 -40.85 -10.23 8.88
N ALA A 509 -41.69 -10.74 7.97
CA ALA A 509 -42.87 -10.03 7.43
C ALA A 509 -43.91 -9.61 8.48
N SER A 510 -43.83 -10.14 9.71
CA SER A 510 -44.70 -9.74 10.81
C SER A 510 -44.29 -8.44 11.51
N PHE A 511 -43.05 -7.98 11.30
CA PHE A 511 -42.50 -6.82 11.99
C PHE A 511 -41.61 -5.90 11.14
N ALA A 512 -41.03 -6.39 10.05
CA ALA A 512 -40.17 -5.59 9.19
C ALA A 512 -40.99 -4.63 8.31
N ASP A 513 -40.35 -3.52 7.92
CA ASP A 513 -40.72 -2.68 6.77
C ASP A 513 -39.44 -2.59 5.94
N VAL A 514 -39.42 -3.28 4.79
CA VAL A 514 -38.28 -3.30 3.89
C VAL A 514 -38.63 -2.67 2.56
N ARG A 515 -37.74 -1.81 2.07
CA ARG A 515 -37.90 -1.07 0.82
C ARG A 515 -36.73 -1.39 -0.09
N THR A 516 -37.04 -1.85 -1.29
CA THR A 516 -36.05 -2.32 -2.23
C THR A 516 -36.07 -1.46 -3.49
N VAL A 517 -34.90 -1.10 -3.99
CA VAL A 517 -34.70 -0.50 -5.31
C VAL A 517 -33.73 -1.39 -6.05
N ALA A 518 -34.07 -1.82 -7.27
CA ALA A 518 -33.25 -2.76 -8.02
C ALA A 518 -33.01 -2.33 -9.46
N GLN A 519 -31.84 -2.68 -9.98
CA GLN A 519 -31.58 -2.67 -11.41
C GLN A 519 -31.52 -4.12 -11.88
N GLN A 520 -32.48 -4.49 -12.74
CA GLN A 520 -32.52 -5.83 -13.34
C GLN A 520 -31.34 -6.02 -14.31
N PRO A 521 -30.87 -7.23 -14.58
CA PRO A 521 -29.75 -7.49 -15.51
C PRO A 521 -29.93 -6.84 -16.90
N ALA A 522 -28.85 -6.38 -17.53
CA ALA A 522 -28.93 -5.68 -18.82
C ALA A 522 -29.66 -6.47 -19.92
N SER A 523 -29.58 -7.81 -19.95
CA SER A 523 -30.31 -8.64 -20.91
C SER A 523 -31.83 -8.69 -20.68
N MET A 524 -32.29 -8.26 -19.50
CA MET A 524 -33.69 -8.33 -19.07
C MET A 524 -34.35 -6.96 -18.95
N ARG A 525 -33.64 -5.87 -19.27
CA ARG A 525 -34.16 -4.50 -19.21
C ARG A 525 -33.91 -3.71 -20.49
N ASP A 526 -34.66 -2.63 -20.64
CA ASP A 526 -34.45 -1.60 -21.65
C ASP A 526 -34.54 -0.22 -20.99
N ASP A 527 -33.40 0.45 -20.84
CA ASP A 527 -33.33 1.77 -20.21
C ASP A 527 -33.84 2.84 -21.18
N ILE A 528 -34.94 3.53 -20.86
CA ILE A 528 -35.53 4.58 -21.69
C ILE A 528 -34.84 5.93 -21.44
N THR A 529 -34.61 6.26 -20.17
CA THR A 529 -33.84 7.42 -19.72
C THR A 529 -33.41 7.22 -18.28
N ASP A 530 -32.16 7.54 -17.95
CA ASP A 530 -31.60 7.56 -16.58
C ASP A 530 -31.91 8.87 -15.84
N PHE A 531 -32.32 9.90 -16.59
CA PHE A 531 -32.51 11.29 -16.15
C PHE A 531 -31.22 12.00 -15.69
N ALA A 532 -30.05 11.47 -16.06
CA ALA A 532 -28.73 11.99 -15.71
C ALA A 532 -28.22 13.09 -16.66
N ALA A 533 -28.92 13.35 -17.78
CA ALA A 533 -28.56 14.37 -18.75
C ALA A 533 -29.79 14.95 -19.46
N THR A 534 -29.68 16.20 -19.94
CA THR A 534 -30.74 16.83 -20.74
C THR A 534 -30.94 16.06 -22.06
N SER A 535 -32.19 15.79 -22.41
CA SER A 535 -32.54 15.00 -23.59
C SER A 535 -33.66 15.67 -24.39
N PRO A 536 -33.59 15.68 -25.74
CA PRO A 536 -34.68 16.19 -26.57
C PRO A 536 -35.95 15.31 -26.50
N LEU A 537 -35.84 14.11 -25.92
CA LEU A 537 -36.98 13.21 -25.70
C LEU A 537 -37.73 13.51 -24.41
N VAL A 538 -37.17 14.34 -23.53
CA VAL A 538 -37.77 14.73 -22.25
C VAL A 538 -38.15 16.21 -22.32
N GLY A 539 -39.44 16.51 -22.14
CA GLY A 539 -39.96 17.87 -22.22
C GLY A 539 -40.93 18.19 -21.10
N THR A 540 -40.92 19.44 -20.62
CA THR A 540 -41.87 19.94 -19.63
C THR A 540 -42.96 20.82 -20.25
N SER A 541 -44.09 20.95 -19.57
CA SER A 541 -45.20 21.82 -19.94
C SER A 541 -45.93 22.35 -18.70
N GLY A 542 -46.76 23.39 -18.89
CA GLY A 542 -47.45 24.05 -17.78
C GLY A 542 -46.47 24.79 -16.88
N THR A 543 -46.58 24.55 -15.57
CA THR A 543 -45.72 25.14 -14.54
C THR A 543 -44.50 24.30 -14.16
N ALA A 544 -44.25 23.20 -14.87
CA ALA A 544 -43.15 22.28 -14.53
C ALA A 544 -41.78 22.77 -15.02
N THR A 545 -40.79 22.66 -14.15
CA THR A 545 -39.36 22.87 -14.42
C THR A 545 -38.58 21.59 -14.13
N ALA A 546 -37.70 21.21 -15.07
CA ALA A 546 -36.82 20.04 -14.92
C ALA A 546 -35.37 20.49 -15.00
N VAL A 547 -34.59 20.19 -13.96
CA VAL A 547 -33.18 20.56 -13.85
C VAL A 547 -32.37 19.29 -13.59
N VAL A 548 -31.40 19.00 -14.46
CA VAL A 548 -30.43 17.94 -14.18
C VAL A 548 -29.46 18.46 -13.13
N CYS A 549 -29.31 17.71 -12.05
CA CYS A 549 -28.50 18.04 -10.89
C CYS A 549 -27.66 16.82 -10.47
N ALA A 550 -26.62 17.04 -9.68
CA ALA A 550 -25.83 16.01 -9.02
C ALA A 550 -25.27 16.55 -7.70
N SER A 551 -24.85 15.67 -6.80
CA SER A 551 -24.17 16.03 -5.55
C SER A 551 -24.99 16.89 -4.56
N ARG A 552 -24.57 16.86 -3.30
CA ARG A 552 -25.10 17.72 -2.23
C ARG A 552 -24.55 19.15 -2.37
N TYR A 553 -25.34 20.14 -1.96
CA TYR A 553 -24.87 21.53 -1.81
C TYR A 553 -23.54 21.65 -1.02
N GLY A 554 -22.74 22.65 -1.36
CA GLY A 554 -21.52 22.99 -0.61
C GLY A 554 -20.28 22.17 -1.02
N ARG A 555 -20.22 21.68 -2.26
CA ARG A 555 -18.99 21.16 -2.85
C ARG A 555 -17.91 22.24 -2.89
N THR A 556 -16.66 21.83 -2.73
CA THR A 556 -15.52 22.74 -2.49
C THR A 556 -14.76 23.08 -3.76
N VAL A 557 -15.04 22.38 -4.86
CA VAL A 557 -14.54 22.67 -6.20
C VAL A 557 -15.71 22.95 -7.15
N PRO A 558 -15.46 23.59 -8.32
CA PRO A 558 -16.51 23.80 -9.31
C PRO A 558 -17.09 22.48 -9.85
N GLU A 559 -18.39 22.28 -9.66
CA GLU A 559 -19.10 21.10 -10.13
C GLU A 559 -19.58 21.26 -11.60
N PRO A 560 -19.64 20.16 -12.38
CA PRO A 560 -20.15 20.20 -13.75
C PRO A 560 -21.68 20.34 -13.83
N LEU A 561 -22.39 20.01 -12.75
CA LEU A 561 -23.84 20.08 -12.62
C LEU A 561 -24.22 20.89 -11.37
N PRO A 562 -25.38 21.56 -11.35
CA PRO A 562 -25.88 22.16 -10.13
C PRO A 562 -26.16 21.10 -9.06
N SER A 563 -26.04 21.49 -7.79
CA SER A 563 -26.38 20.62 -6.65
C SER A 563 -27.85 20.21 -6.68
N CYS A 564 -28.15 18.95 -6.35
CA CYS A 564 -29.55 18.50 -6.23
C CYS A 564 -30.25 19.08 -5.01
N THR A 565 -29.50 19.38 -3.95
CA THR A 565 -30.02 20.09 -2.78
C THR A 565 -29.47 21.51 -2.71
N THR A 566 -30.10 22.35 -1.87
CA THR A 566 -29.76 23.77 -1.76
C THR A 566 -29.33 24.17 -0.35
N ALA A 567 -28.71 25.35 -0.24
CA ALA A 567 -28.42 26.00 1.05
C ALA A 567 -29.68 26.49 1.79
N ALA A 568 -30.86 26.39 1.17
CA ALA A 568 -32.09 26.77 1.83
C ALA A 568 -32.37 25.80 2.98
N ASN A 569 -33.03 26.33 4.01
CA ASN A 569 -33.58 25.51 5.07
C ASN A 569 -34.49 24.43 4.47
N ASP A 570 -34.36 23.21 4.98
CA ASP A 570 -35.33 22.16 4.71
C ASP A 570 -36.73 22.65 5.12
N THR A 571 -37.77 22.28 4.38
CA THR A 571 -39.14 22.67 4.76
C THR A 571 -39.56 22.05 6.10
N LEU A 572 -38.88 20.99 6.52
CA LEU A 572 -39.03 20.31 7.81
C LEU A 572 -38.04 20.75 8.89
N SER A 573 -37.08 21.64 8.59
CA SER A 573 -36.06 22.02 9.57
C SER A 573 -35.61 23.48 9.42
N ALA A 574 -35.22 24.12 10.53
CA ALA A 574 -34.67 25.48 10.49
C ALA A 574 -33.23 25.57 9.91
N ALA A 575 -32.70 24.46 9.37
CA ALA A 575 -31.36 24.33 8.82
C ALA A 575 -31.39 23.61 7.44
N PRO A 576 -30.32 23.73 6.63
CA PRO A 576 -30.16 22.95 5.40
C PRO A 576 -30.04 21.45 5.70
N LEU A 577 -30.33 20.62 4.68
CA LEU A 577 -30.20 19.17 4.82
C LEU A 577 -28.77 18.73 5.16
N THR A 578 -28.64 17.80 6.10
CA THR A 578 -27.37 17.18 6.48
C THR A 578 -27.01 16.03 5.54
N SER A 579 -25.78 15.51 5.62
CA SER A 579 -25.36 14.30 4.91
C SER A 579 -26.25 13.09 5.23
N GLN A 580 -26.65 12.96 6.51
CA GLN A 580 -27.53 11.88 7.02
C GLN A 580 -28.89 11.80 6.31
N GLN A 581 -29.35 12.90 5.71
CA GLN A 581 -30.63 12.99 5.02
C GLN A 581 -30.51 12.80 3.51
N GLN A 582 -29.30 12.61 2.97
CA GLN A 582 -29.03 12.62 1.53
C GLN A 582 -28.16 11.42 1.08
N PRO A 583 -28.58 10.16 1.26
CA PRO A 583 -27.74 9.00 0.92
C PRO A 583 -27.25 8.97 -0.52
N TYR A 584 -28.04 9.47 -1.47
CA TYR A 584 -27.67 9.51 -2.89
C TYR A 584 -26.62 10.58 -3.24
N TRP A 585 -26.34 11.53 -2.34
CA TRP A 585 -25.53 12.70 -2.65
C TRP A 585 -24.53 13.07 -1.56
N THR A 586 -24.44 12.25 -0.51
CA THR A 586 -23.47 12.45 0.56
C THR A 586 -22.06 12.26 -0.03
N PRO A 587 -21.10 13.14 0.29
CA PRO A 587 -19.73 12.96 -0.20
C PRO A 587 -19.06 11.74 0.42
N ALA A 588 -18.30 11.01 -0.40
CA ALA A 588 -17.31 10.05 0.07
C ALA A 588 -16.09 10.79 0.66
N SER A 589 -15.43 10.20 1.66
CA SER A 589 -14.28 10.81 2.35
C SER A 589 -13.11 11.11 1.40
N PHE A 590 -12.84 10.20 0.44
CA PHE A 590 -11.71 10.35 -0.48
C PHE A 590 -12.11 10.87 -1.87
N ALA A 591 -13.38 10.78 -2.23
CA ALA A 591 -13.93 11.37 -3.45
C ALA A 591 -14.98 12.48 -3.20
N PRO A 592 -14.72 13.50 -2.34
CA PRO A 592 -15.77 14.39 -1.81
C PRO A 592 -16.40 15.34 -2.83
N ASN A 593 -15.77 15.47 -4.00
CA ASN A 593 -16.22 16.35 -5.09
C ASN A 593 -16.45 15.59 -6.40
N VAL A 594 -16.43 14.26 -6.39
CA VAL A 594 -16.83 13.50 -7.58
C VAL A 594 -18.35 13.64 -7.73
N PRO A 595 -18.87 14.01 -8.92
CA PRO A 595 -20.30 14.17 -9.12
C PRO A 595 -21.08 12.91 -8.71
N LEU A 596 -21.99 13.07 -7.76
CA LEU A 596 -22.76 11.97 -7.17
C LEU A 596 -24.19 11.93 -7.70
N ASN A 597 -24.61 10.74 -8.13
CA ASN A 597 -25.94 10.38 -8.59
C ASN A 597 -26.64 11.49 -9.42
N PRO A 598 -26.11 11.81 -10.62
CA PRO A 598 -26.78 12.75 -11.51
C PRO A 598 -28.20 12.30 -11.82
N MET A 599 -29.17 13.19 -11.62
CA MET A 599 -30.60 12.91 -11.85
C MET A 599 -31.38 14.19 -12.14
N THR A 600 -32.68 14.08 -12.39
CA THR A 600 -33.52 15.26 -12.69
C THR A 600 -34.37 15.65 -11.48
N ASP A 601 -34.21 16.89 -11.02
CA ASP A 601 -35.15 17.57 -10.12
C ASP A 601 -36.30 18.16 -10.96
N LEU A 602 -37.51 17.62 -10.76
CA LEU A 602 -38.75 18.08 -11.39
C LEU A 602 -39.62 18.78 -10.35
N SER A 603 -39.86 20.08 -10.52
CA SER A 603 -40.71 20.88 -9.64
C SER A 603 -41.84 21.59 -10.41
N TRP A 604 -42.94 21.90 -9.72
CA TRP A 604 -44.10 22.61 -10.27
C TRP A 604 -44.80 23.45 -9.22
N THR A 605 -45.51 24.49 -9.67
CA THR A 605 -46.20 25.44 -8.77
C THR A 605 -47.71 25.25 -8.71
N ASP A 606 -48.30 24.48 -9.62
CA ASP A 606 -49.72 24.11 -9.61
C ASP A 606 -49.98 22.79 -10.35
N GLY A 607 -51.23 22.32 -10.32
CA GLY A 607 -51.66 21.06 -10.95
C GLY A 607 -51.61 21.01 -12.48
N THR A 608 -51.03 22.02 -13.15
CA THR A 608 -50.84 22.01 -14.62
C THR A 608 -49.45 21.57 -15.05
N GLY A 609 -48.49 21.50 -14.12
CA GLY A 609 -47.13 21.06 -14.41
C GLY A 609 -47.09 19.63 -14.93
N ALA A 610 -46.35 19.36 -16.00
CA ALA A 610 -46.15 18.01 -16.50
C ALA A 610 -44.78 17.80 -17.14
N LEU A 611 -44.24 16.60 -16.99
CA LEU A 611 -43.06 16.10 -17.68
C LEU A 611 -43.45 14.96 -18.63
N THR A 612 -42.90 14.96 -19.83
CA THR A 612 -43.19 14.00 -20.89
C THR A 612 -41.90 13.37 -21.39
N VAL A 613 -41.85 12.04 -21.41
CA VAL A 613 -40.76 11.25 -21.98
C VAL A 613 -41.27 10.56 -23.25
N THR A 614 -40.63 10.85 -24.37
CA THR A 614 -40.88 10.19 -25.66
C THR A 614 -40.06 8.91 -25.75
N VAL A 615 -40.71 7.76 -25.95
CA VAL A 615 -40.02 6.48 -26.08
C VAL A 615 -39.33 6.41 -27.46
N PRO A 616 -38.00 6.20 -27.52
CA PRO A 616 -37.26 6.07 -28.78
C PRO A 616 -37.86 4.99 -29.67
N ALA A 617 -37.89 5.21 -30.99
CA ALA A 617 -38.50 4.28 -31.94
C ALA A 617 -37.97 2.83 -31.81
N ALA A 618 -36.68 2.67 -31.51
CA ALA A 618 -36.04 1.36 -31.34
C ALA A 618 -36.47 0.62 -30.06
N LYS A 619 -36.99 1.33 -29.04
CA LYS A 619 -37.37 0.79 -27.73
C LYS A 619 -38.89 0.76 -27.49
N ARG A 620 -39.70 0.98 -28.53
CA ARG A 620 -41.18 1.04 -28.39
C ARG A 620 -41.85 -0.31 -28.22
N ASN A 621 -41.17 -1.39 -28.60
CA ASN A 621 -41.68 -2.73 -28.42
C ASN A 621 -41.27 -3.25 -27.05
N VAL A 622 -42.22 -3.23 -26.12
CA VAL A 622 -42.02 -3.65 -24.73
C VAL A 622 -42.75 -4.96 -24.41
N SER A 623 -43.26 -5.65 -25.43
CA SER A 623 -44.08 -6.86 -25.26
C SER A 623 -43.35 -8.05 -24.62
N SER A 624 -42.02 -8.01 -24.56
CA SER A 624 -41.18 -9.00 -23.90
C SER A 624 -40.94 -8.72 -22.41
N TYR A 625 -41.27 -7.52 -21.92
CA TYR A 625 -41.00 -7.10 -20.55
C TYR A 625 -42.22 -7.29 -19.64
N GLN A 626 -41.99 -7.53 -18.35
CA GLN A 626 -43.03 -7.77 -17.36
C GLN A 626 -43.61 -6.46 -16.83
N GLU A 627 -42.80 -5.41 -16.77
CA GLU A 627 -43.21 -4.13 -16.22
C GLU A 627 -42.45 -2.94 -16.79
N MET A 628 -42.96 -1.75 -16.48
CA MET A 628 -42.25 -0.50 -16.55
C MET A 628 -41.94 -0.05 -15.13
N THR A 629 -40.70 0.36 -14.87
CA THR A 629 -40.27 0.92 -13.58
C THR A 629 -39.89 2.39 -13.73
N LEU A 630 -40.21 3.19 -12.71
CA LEU A 630 -39.76 4.58 -12.56
C LEU A 630 -39.26 4.81 -11.14
N THR A 631 -38.03 5.28 -10.97
CA THR A 631 -37.43 5.51 -9.66
C THR A 631 -37.57 6.98 -9.26
N MET A 632 -38.20 7.27 -8.12
CA MET A 632 -38.45 8.66 -7.70
C MET A 632 -38.57 8.87 -6.20
N SER A 633 -38.40 10.11 -5.75
CA SER A 633 -38.69 10.56 -4.38
C SER A 633 -39.21 11.99 -4.36
N PRO A 634 -39.93 12.43 -3.31
CA PRO A 634 -40.21 13.84 -3.12
C PRO A 634 -38.92 14.66 -3.00
N ASP A 635 -38.91 15.88 -3.54
CA ASP A 635 -37.76 16.77 -3.45
C ASP A 635 -37.59 17.40 -2.06
N GLN A 636 -36.53 18.20 -1.86
CA GLN A 636 -36.27 18.92 -0.60
C GLN A 636 -37.39 19.93 -0.24
N SER A 637 -38.15 20.42 -1.23
CA SER A 637 -39.21 21.41 -1.03
C SER A 637 -40.52 20.79 -0.52
N VAL A 638 -40.66 19.46 -0.60
CA VAL A 638 -41.88 18.76 -0.15
C VAL A 638 -41.81 18.45 1.36
N PRO A 639 -42.72 19.00 2.18
CA PRO A 639 -42.68 18.80 3.62
C PRO A 639 -43.17 17.41 4.04
N THR A 640 -44.28 16.89 3.49
CA THR A 640 -44.82 15.60 3.94
C THR A 640 -45.06 14.62 2.81
N GLY A 641 -45.67 15.08 1.71
CA GLY A 641 -45.78 14.29 0.50
C GLY A 641 -46.39 15.08 -0.64
N THR A 642 -46.05 14.67 -1.86
CA THR A 642 -46.57 15.23 -3.10
C THR A 642 -47.35 14.14 -3.84
N ASP A 643 -47.76 14.36 -5.09
CA ASP A 643 -48.26 13.29 -5.97
C ASP A 643 -48.23 13.72 -7.43
N MET A 644 -48.19 12.73 -8.33
CA MET A 644 -48.33 12.91 -9.76
C MET A 644 -49.25 11.84 -10.33
N THR A 645 -49.92 12.12 -11.43
CA THR A 645 -50.54 11.09 -12.28
C THR A 645 -49.52 10.61 -13.30
N LEU A 646 -49.16 9.33 -13.23
CA LEU A 646 -48.35 8.64 -14.23
C LEU A 646 -49.27 8.11 -15.32
N ALA A 647 -48.95 8.42 -16.57
CA ALA A 647 -49.67 7.96 -17.75
C ALA A 647 -48.71 7.36 -18.79
N VAL A 648 -49.14 6.27 -19.43
CA VAL A 648 -48.42 5.62 -20.54
C VAL A 648 -49.34 5.61 -21.75
N SER A 649 -48.81 5.88 -22.93
CA SER A 649 -49.59 5.87 -24.17
C SER A 649 -48.87 5.19 -25.33
N ASP A 650 -49.66 4.51 -26.16
CA ASP A 650 -49.18 3.91 -27.40
C ASP A 650 -49.25 4.90 -28.58
N ALA A 651 -48.65 4.54 -29.72
CA ALA A 651 -48.66 5.38 -30.91
C ALA A 651 -50.06 5.53 -31.56
N ALA A 652 -51.07 4.75 -31.12
CA ALA A 652 -52.45 4.86 -31.56
C ALA A 652 -53.29 5.80 -30.68
N GLY A 653 -52.71 6.29 -29.57
CA GLY A 653 -53.35 7.22 -28.63
C GLY A 653 -54.15 6.55 -27.51
N HIS A 654 -54.06 5.22 -27.35
CA HIS A 654 -54.60 4.57 -26.15
C HIS A 654 -53.74 4.97 -24.94
N THR A 655 -54.37 5.17 -23.78
CA THR A 655 -53.68 5.66 -22.59
C THR A 655 -54.12 4.89 -21.35
N TRP A 656 -53.15 4.52 -20.53
CA TRP A 656 -53.33 4.04 -19.17
C TRP A 656 -52.82 5.13 -18.22
N SER A 657 -53.46 5.32 -17.06
CA SER A 657 -52.96 6.26 -16.05
C SER A 657 -53.41 5.93 -14.64
N LYS A 658 -52.55 6.18 -13.65
CA LYS A 658 -52.87 6.11 -12.21
C LYS A 658 -52.09 7.19 -11.42
N PRO A 659 -52.60 7.64 -10.26
CA PRO A 659 -51.80 8.39 -9.29
C PRO A 659 -50.59 7.55 -8.84
N VAL A 660 -49.42 8.17 -8.71
CA VAL A 660 -48.20 7.48 -8.25
C VAL A 660 -48.41 6.94 -6.83
N SER A 661 -49.08 7.69 -5.96
CA SER A 661 -49.44 7.24 -4.61
C SER A 661 -50.22 5.92 -4.56
N SER A 662 -50.95 5.58 -5.63
CA SER A 662 -51.69 4.30 -5.74
C SER A 662 -50.85 3.13 -6.24
N LEU A 663 -49.67 3.41 -6.78
CA LEU A 663 -48.71 2.42 -7.27
C LEU A 663 -47.64 2.15 -6.21
N ASN A 664 -47.04 3.21 -5.68
CA ASN A 664 -46.15 3.17 -4.52
C ASN A 664 -46.24 4.49 -3.77
N ILE A 665 -46.85 4.46 -2.57
CA ILE A 665 -47.02 5.66 -1.73
C ILE A 665 -45.68 6.25 -1.28
N TRP A 666 -44.64 5.43 -1.13
CA TRP A 666 -43.34 5.87 -0.64
C TRP A 666 -42.56 6.68 -1.67
N ALA A 667 -42.84 6.50 -2.96
CA ALA A 667 -42.26 7.30 -4.04
C ALA A 667 -42.67 8.78 -4.00
N VAL A 668 -43.73 9.11 -3.27
CA VAL A 668 -44.28 10.47 -3.17
C VAL A 668 -44.51 10.94 -1.72
N LYS A 669 -44.06 10.16 -0.73
CA LYS A 669 -44.13 10.50 0.70
C LYS A 669 -42.74 10.61 1.30
N ARG A 670 -42.46 11.66 2.07
CA ARG A 670 -41.17 11.82 2.76
C ARG A 670 -40.95 10.67 3.75
N MET A 671 -39.71 10.23 3.91
CA MET A 671 -39.34 9.16 4.84
C MET A 671 -39.64 9.54 6.30
N PRO A 672 -39.91 8.57 7.20
CA PRO A 672 -40.30 8.84 8.58
C PRO A 672 -39.18 9.51 9.40
N GLY A 673 -39.51 10.61 10.08
CA GLY A 673 -38.60 11.35 10.95
C GLY A 673 -39.26 11.85 12.22
N SER A 674 -38.44 12.37 13.13
CA SER A 674 -38.88 13.08 14.33
C SER A 674 -38.81 14.59 14.09
N ASP A 675 -39.46 15.42 14.93
CA ASP A 675 -39.30 16.88 14.94
C ASP A 675 -38.44 17.34 16.13
N THR A 676 -37.92 16.39 16.92
CA THR A 676 -37.23 16.65 18.18
C THR A 676 -35.79 17.10 17.95
N THR A 677 -35.60 18.37 17.58
CA THR A 677 -34.29 19.02 17.63
C THR A 677 -33.80 19.07 19.07
N THR A 678 -32.86 18.20 19.46
CA THR A 678 -32.17 18.28 20.76
C THR A 678 -30.65 18.41 20.58
N GLY A 679 -30.19 19.59 20.17
CA GLY A 679 -28.76 19.91 20.03
C GLY A 679 -28.08 19.23 18.82
N ASN A 680 -26.74 19.19 18.80
CA ASN A 680 -25.90 18.55 17.77
C ASN A 680 -26.01 17.00 17.77
N LYS A 681 -27.22 16.45 17.93
CA LYS A 681 -27.48 15.01 18.11
C LYS A 681 -28.35 14.47 16.97
N PRO A 682 -28.21 13.18 16.61
CA PRO A 682 -29.05 12.55 15.59
C PRO A 682 -30.54 12.58 16.01
N GLY A 683 -31.37 13.03 15.06
CA GLY A 683 -32.80 13.35 15.16
C GLY A 683 -33.04 14.66 14.42
N ASN A 684 -33.30 14.64 13.10
CA ASN A 684 -34.60 14.26 12.53
C ASN A 684 -34.43 13.55 11.17
N LEU A 685 -34.64 12.23 11.11
CA LEU A 685 -34.46 11.45 9.88
C LEU A 685 -35.60 11.69 8.88
N HIS A 686 -35.39 12.51 7.86
CA HIS A 686 -36.29 12.58 6.71
C HIS A 686 -35.45 12.32 5.46
N LYS A 687 -34.84 11.13 5.41
CA LYS A 687 -33.90 10.79 4.33
C LYS A 687 -34.59 10.91 2.97
N LEU A 688 -33.90 11.51 2.00
CA LEU A 688 -34.33 11.55 0.61
C LEU A 688 -33.88 10.23 -0.04
N VAL A 689 -34.79 9.27 -0.09
CA VAL A 689 -34.53 7.93 -0.63
C VAL A 689 -35.48 7.69 -1.80
N LEU A 690 -34.92 7.39 -2.97
CA LEU A 690 -35.72 7.05 -4.14
C LEU A 690 -36.42 5.70 -3.94
N GLN A 691 -37.60 5.56 -4.53
CA GLN A 691 -38.44 4.36 -4.47
C GLN A 691 -38.91 4.02 -5.88
N GLN A 692 -39.10 2.73 -6.16
CA GLN A 692 -39.54 2.29 -7.47
C GLN A 692 -41.06 2.25 -7.59
N VAL A 693 -41.56 2.84 -8.68
CA VAL A 693 -42.95 2.79 -9.11
C VAL A 693 -43.06 1.74 -10.20
N HIS A 694 -43.86 0.71 -9.94
CA HIS A 694 -44.03 -0.44 -10.83
C HIS A 694 -45.35 -0.35 -11.61
N VAL A 695 -45.28 -0.55 -12.92
CA VAL A 695 -46.46 -0.62 -13.80
C VAL A 695 -46.38 -1.91 -14.63
N PRO A 696 -47.12 -2.96 -14.25
CA PRO A 696 -47.13 -4.21 -15.00
C PRO A 696 -47.55 -3.98 -16.46
N THR A 697 -46.84 -4.57 -17.43
CA THR A 697 -47.21 -4.48 -18.85
C THR A 697 -48.56 -5.16 -19.13
N ALA A 698 -48.95 -6.11 -18.28
CA ALA A 698 -50.28 -6.71 -18.29
C ALA A 698 -51.39 -5.69 -18.01
N ASP A 699 -51.17 -4.71 -17.11
CA ASP A 699 -52.12 -3.63 -16.83
C ASP A 699 -52.25 -2.69 -18.04
N LEU A 700 -51.15 -2.43 -18.74
CA LEU A 700 -51.13 -1.64 -19.97
C LEU A 700 -51.90 -2.35 -21.09
N ALA A 701 -51.66 -3.64 -21.29
CA ALA A 701 -52.40 -4.45 -22.26
C ALA A 701 -53.90 -4.52 -21.93
N ALA A 702 -54.25 -4.67 -20.65
CA ALA A 702 -55.64 -4.67 -20.19
C ALA A 702 -56.36 -3.33 -20.42
N ALA A 703 -55.62 -2.22 -20.41
CA ALA A 703 -56.11 -0.90 -20.80
C ALA A 703 -56.15 -0.66 -22.32
N GLY A 704 -55.80 -1.68 -23.12
CA GLY A 704 -55.90 -1.64 -24.59
C GLY A 704 -54.68 -1.06 -25.30
N LEU A 705 -53.55 -0.85 -24.61
CA LEU A 705 -52.33 -0.34 -25.23
C LEU A 705 -51.66 -1.41 -26.11
N ASN A 706 -51.16 -1.00 -27.28
CA ASN A 706 -50.30 -1.83 -28.10
C ASN A 706 -48.87 -1.86 -27.55
N LEU A 707 -48.52 -2.92 -26.81
CA LEU A 707 -47.18 -3.10 -26.23
C LEU A 707 -46.06 -3.17 -27.27
N SER A 708 -46.34 -3.43 -28.55
CA SER A 708 -45.32 -3.39 -29.59
C SER A 708 -44.99 -1.98 -30.07
N ASN A 709 -45.72 -0.95 -29.61
CA ASN A 709 -45.54 0.42 -30.05
C ASN A 709 -45.93 1.46 -28.98
N ILE A 710 -45.33 1.36 -27.79
CA ILE A 710 -45.45 2.38 -26.74
C ILE A 710 -44.72 3.65 -27.19
N ALA A 711 -45.40 4.80 -27.11
CA ALA A 711 -44.90 6.05 -27.66
C ALA A 711 -44.40 7.02 -26.60
N GLN A 712 -45.04 7.06 -25.43
CA GLN A 712 -44.80 8.12 -24.46
C GLN A 712 -45.18 7.70 -23.03
N VAL A 713 -44.38 8.19 -22.08
CA VAL A 713 -44.68 8.23 -20.64
C VAL A 713 -44.83 9.69 -20.21
N LYS A 714 -45.85 10.00 -19.41
CA LYS A 714 -46.16 11.36 -18.96
C LYS A 714 -46.46 11.39 -17.47
N LEU A 715 -45.80 12.30 -16.76
CA LEU A 715 -46.08 12.64 -15.37
C LEU A 715 -46.81 13.98 -15.34
N THR A 716 -47.99 14.05 -14.73
CA THR A 716 -48.75 15.30 -14.56
C THR A 716 -48.96 15.56 -13.08
N ALA A 717 -48.69 16.78 -12.62
CA ALA A 717 -48.90 17.20 -11.25
C ALA A 717 -50.32 16.84 -10.76
N ALA A 718 -50.41 16.25 -9.57
CA ALA A 718 -51.67 15.96 -8.91
C ALA A 718 -51.72 16.67 -7.56
N GLN A 719 -52.87 16.63 -6.89
CA GLN A 719 -52.96 17.10 -5.52
C GLN A 719 -52.12 16.17 -4.63
N GLY A 720 -51.12 16.73 -3.94
CA GLY A 720 -50.22 15.96 -3.09
C GLY A 720 -50.90 15.35 -1.86
N LEU A 721 -50.19 14.43 -1.21
CA LEU A 721 -50.63 13.82 0.06
C LEU A 721 -50.79 14.86 1.18
N ASP A 722 -50.15 16.02 1.04
CA ASP A 722 -50.26 17.19 1.90
C ASP A 722 -51.43 18.13 1.54
N ALA A 723 -52.25 17.72 0.55
CA ALA A 723 -53.36 18.47 -0.03
C ALA A 723 -52.97 19.74 -0.81
N THR A 724 -51.70 19.93 -1.17
CA THR A 724 -51.23 21.07 -1.98
C THR A 724 -51.09 20.71 -3.47
N PRO A 725 -51.29 21.67 -4.40
CA PRO A 725 -51.13 21.44 -5.83
C PRO A 725 -49.71 21.71 -6.35
N ALA A 726 -48.84 22.30 -5.52
CA ALA A 726 -47.42 22.50 -5.82
C ALA A 726 -46.62 21.31 -5.30
N GLY A 727 -45.41 21.11 -5.82
CA GLY A 727 -44.55 20.05 -5.34
C GLY A 727 -43.31 19.89 -6.20
N GLY A 728 -42.51 18.89 -5.85
CA GLY A 728 -41.38 18.46 -6.66
C GLY A 728 -40.93 17.05 -6.31
N VAL A 729 -40.24 16.43 -7.26
CA VAL A 729 -39.75 15.07 -7.18
C VAL A 729 -38.38 14.98 -7.83
N TYR A 730 -37.49 14.18 -7.26
CA TYR A 730 -36.32 13.70 -7.95
C TYR A 730 -36.68 12.46 -8.78
N LEU A 731 -36.24 12.42 -10.04
CA LEU A 731 -36.48 11.34 -10.98
C LEU A 731 -35.15 10.70 -11.39
N SER A 732 -35.08 9.38 -11.31
CA SER A 732 -34.04 8.54 -11.92
C SER A 732 -34.70 7.35 -12.60
N ASP A 733 -34.04 6.79 -13.63
CA ASP A 733 -34.41 5.56 -14.34
C ASP A 733 -35.89 5.37 -14.67
N LEU A 734 -36.21 5.56 -15.94
CA LEU A 734 -37.41 5.01 -16.55
C LEU A 734 -36.99 3.81 -17.40
N THR A 735 -37.45 2.61 -17.03
CA THR A 735 -37.06 1.38 -17.73
C THR A 735 -38.27 0.48 -18.00
N PHE A 736 -38.14 -0.40 -18.98
CA PHE A 736 -39.00 -1.59 -19.09
C PHE A 736 -38.15 -2.80 -18.79
N ASP A 737 -38.58 -3.65 -17.87
CA ASP A 737 -37.73 -4.73 -17.36
C ASP A 737 -38.52 -6.03 -17.06
N SER A 738 -37.76 -7.08 -16.80
CA SER A 738 -38.24 -8.36 -16.26
C SER A 738 -37.34 -8.76 -15.11
N LYS A 739 -37.95 -9.25 -14.03
CA LYS A 739 -37.24 -9.58 -12.81
C LYS A 739 -36.39 -10.83 -12.98
N GLY A 740 -35.14 -10.80 -12.52
CA GLY A 740 -34.24 -11.96 -12.56
C GLY A 740 -32.82 -11.67 -12.07
N VAL A 741 -32.02 -12.73 -11.89
CA VAL A 741 -30.65 -12.70 -11.33
C VAL A 741 -29.54 -12.73 -12.38
N GLY A 742 -29.87 -12.57 -13.65
CA GLY A 742 -28.86 -12.39 -14.70
C GLY A 742 -27.94 -13.61 -14.89
N THR A 743 -26.72 -13.36 -15.32
CA THR A 743 -25.66 -14.36 -15.46
C THR A 743 -24.34 -13.66 -15.19
N PRO A 744 -23.85 -13.63 -13.95
CA PRO A 744 -22.56 -13.03 -13.62
C PRO A 744 -21.43 -13.75 -14.37
N VAL A 745 -20.55 -12.98 -15.00
CA VAL A 745 -19.39 -13.49 -15.74
C VAL A 745 -18.16 -12.79 -15.21
N VAL A 746 -17.47 -13.43 -14.28
CA VAL A 746 -16.25 -12.83 -13.70
C VAL A 746 -15.15 -12.78 -14.76
N GLU A 747 -14.73 -11.56 -15.10
CA GLU A 747 -13.68 -11.30 -16.09
C GLU A 747 -12.48 -10.58 -15.48
N SER A 748 -11.35 -10.59 -16.20
CA SER A 748 -10.16 -9.85 -15.80
C SER A 748 -10.19 -8.44 -16.38
N TRP A 749 -10.47 -7.43 -15.56
CA TRP A 749 -10.57 -6.03 -15.98
C TRP A 749 -9.21 -5.30 -15.94
N PRO A 750 -8.99 -4.27 -16.78
CA PRO A 750 -7.95 -3.29 -16.52
C PRO A 750 -8.19 -2.63 -15.16
N THR A 751 -7.13 -2.41 -14.40
CA THR A 751 -7.19 -1.70 -13.13
C THR A 751 -6.74 -0.26 -13.30
N VAL A 752 -7.47 0.68 -12.72
CA VAL A 752 -7.09 2.09 -12.62
C VAL A 752 -6.28 2.30 -11.35
N ASN A 753 -5.14 2.95 -11.49
CA ASN A 753 -4.20 3.19 -10.40
C ASN A 753 -3.64 4.62 -10.48
N VAL A 754 -3.09 5.10 -9.37
CA VAL A 754 -2.37 6.37 -9.26
C VAL A 754 -0.95 6.12 -8.75
N ASN A 755 0.04 6.80 -9.32
CA ASN A 755 1.42 6.70 -8.85
C ASN A 755 1.76 7.85 -7.89
N SER A 756 2.14 7.49 -6.66
CA SER A 756 2.70 8.44 -5.69
C SER A 756 3.90 9.21 -6.26
N THR A 757 3.93 10.51 -5.97
CA THR A 757 4.82 11.46 -6.62
C THR A 757 5.45 12.39 -5.60
N ASN A 758 6.78 12.50 -5.64
CA ASN A 758 7.53 13.42 -4.80
C ASN A 758 7.88 14.69 -5.61
N ILE A 759 7.72 15.87 -5.00
CA ILE A 759 8.01 17.17 -5.63
C ILE A 759 8.72 18.12 -4.68
N GLU A 760 9.49 19.05 -5.24
CA GLU A 760 10.00 20.21 -4.49
C GLU A 760 8.84 21.18 -4.21
N GLU A 761 8.83 21.79 -3.02
CA GLU A 761 7.89 22.85 -2.67
C GLU A 761 8.03 24.06 -3.61
N GLY A 762 9.26 24.55 -3.77
CA GLY A 762 9.58 25.64 -4.68
C GLY A 762 9.21 27.01 -4.13
N SER A 763 9.49 28.07 -4.90
CA SER A 763 9.45 29.45 -4.38
C SER A 763 8.11 30.19 -4.48
N GLY A 764 7.03 29.52 -4.91
CA GLY A 764 5.74 30.14 -5.21
C GLY A 764 4.72 29.14 -5.74
N PRO A 765 3.49 29.58 -6.09
CA PRO A 765 2.48 28.70 -6.68
C PRO A 765 2.98 28.04 -7.95
N GLY A 766 2.70 26.75 -8.11
CA GLY A 766 3.13 25.92 -9.22
C GLY A 766 2.11 24.83 -9.56
N THR A 767 2.59 23.82 -10.27
CA THR A 767 1.84 22.61 -10.58
C THR A 767 2.75 21.41 -10.49
N ALA A 768 2.17 20.25 -10.21
CA ALA A 768 2.81 18.95 -10.35
C ALA A 768 1.94 18.07 -11.24
N ASP A 769 2.56 17.14 -11.93
CA ASP A 769 1.82 16.09 -12.63
C ASP A 769 1.73 14.83 -11.76
N VAL A 770 0.60 14.15 -11.81
CA VAL A 770 0.37 12.85 -11.19
C VAL A 770 0.05 11.87 -12.31
N ALA A 771 0.75 10.73 -12.34
CA ALA A 771 0.45 9.68 -13.31
C ALA A 771 -0.74 8.86 -12.82
N VAL A 772 -1.85 8.95 -13.56
CA VAL A 772 -2.96 7.99 -13.48
C VAL A 772 -2.75 6.97 -14.58
N TYR A 773 -2.83 5.68 -14.25
CA TYR A 773 -2.45 4.63 -15.18
C TYR A 773 -3.35 3.40 -15.10
N LEU A 774 -3.38 2.66 -16.21
CA LEU A 774 -3.96 1.33 -16.31
C LEU A 774 -2.83 0.30 -16.23
N ASP A 775 -3.04 -0.80 -15.49
CA ASP A 775 -2.10 -1.93 -15.47
C ASP A 775 -1.94 -2.60 -16.84
N LYS A 776 -3.00 -2.58 -17.65
CA LYS A 776 -3.04 -3.07 -19.03
C LYS A 776 -3.95 -2.19 -19.90
N ALA A 777 -3.72 -2.24 -21.21
CA ALA A 777 -4.49 -1.45 -22.16
C ALA A 777 -5.95 -1.92 -22.24
N ALA A 778 -6.89 -0.97 -22.19
CA ALA A 778 -8.31 -1.22 -22.38
C ALA A 778 -8.71 -1.19 -23.87
N THR A 779 -9.75 -1.96 -24.23
CA THR A 779 -10.33 -1.99 -25.59
C THR A 779 -11.46 -1.00 -25.78
N LYS A 780 -12.11 -0.60 -24.68
CA LYS A 780 -13.11 0.48 -24.61
C LYS A 780 -12.50 1.70 -23.91
N PRO A 781 -13.02 2.92 -24.15
CA PRO A 781 -12.61 4.07 -23.36
C PRO A 781 -12.86 3.83 -21.86
N VAL A 782 -11.88 4.18 -21.04
CA VAL A 782 -12.00 4.15 -19.57
C VAL A 782 -12.09 5.58 -19.08
N THR A 783 -13.05 5.87 -18.21
CA THR A 783 -13.08 7.13 -17.46
C THR A 783 -12.92 6.86 -15.98
N THR A 784 -12.26 7.76 -15.28
CA THR A 784 -12.13 7.77 -13.82
C THR A 784 -12.07 9.22 -13.36
N TYR A 785 -12.24 9.48 -12.08
CA TYR A 785 -11.88 10.76 -11.48
C TYR A 785 -10.56 10.60 -10.74
N LEU A 786 -9.71 11.63 -10.80
CA LEU A 786 -8.62 11.83 -9.86
C LEU A 786 -9.07 12.89 -8.85
N SER A 787 -9.02 12.56 -7.58
CA SER A 787 -9.18 13.50 -6.48
C SER A 787 -7.83 13.78 -5.83
N MET A 788 -7.59 15.04 -5.49
CA MET A 788 -6.50 15.44 -4.60
C MET A 788 -7.15 16.00 -3.35
N ILE A 789 -6.90 15.35 -2.21
CA ILE A 789 -7.55 15.68 -0.94
C ILE A 789 -6.60 16.59 -0.16
N GLY A 790 -7.11 17.79 0.12
CA GLY A 790 -6.45 18.91 0.77
C GLY A 790 -7.52 19.91 1.19
N SER A 791 -7.19 21.18 1.39
CA SER A 791 -8.22 22.17 1.75
C SER A 791 -8.80 22.91 0.55
N ALA A 792 -10.10 23.21 0.66
CA ALA A 792 -10.96 23.91 -0.30
C ALA A 792 -10.44 25.26 -0.79
N THR A 793 -9.54 25.91 -0.05
CA THR A 793 -9.12 27.30 -0.33
C THR A 793 -7.61 27.45 -0.49
N GLY A 794 -6.87 26.33 -0.57
CA GLY A 794 -5.41 26.31 -0.65
C GLY A 794 -4.84 26.10 -2.06
N LYS A 795 -3.52 26.35 -2.22
CA LYS A 795 -2.83 26.34 -3.54
C LYS A 795 -2.10 25.02 -3.88
N VAL A 796 -1.97 24.07 -2.94
CA VAL A 796 -1.97 22.61 -3.19
C VAL A 796 -3.43 22.21 -2.91
N GLY A 797 -4.32 22.59 -3.83
CA GLY A 797 -5.76 22.67 -3.56
C GLY A 797 -6.48 21.34 -3.68
N LEU A 798 -7.72 21.29 -3.15
CA LEU A 798 -8.69 20.29 -3.58
C LEU A 798 -8.81 20.34 -5.10
N ALA A 799 -8.55 19.20 -5.75
CA ALA A 799 -8.74 19.05 -7.17
C ALA A 799 -9.62 17.84 -7.42
N MET A 800 -10.54 17.98 -8.37
CA MET A 800 -11.25 16.86 -8.97
C MET A 800 -11.10 17.02 -10.48
N GLN A 801 -10.60 15.98 -11.15
CA GLN A 801 -10.45 15.97 -12.60
C GLN A 801 -10.92 14.65 -13.16
N LYS A 802 -11.81 14.72 -14.16
CA LYS A 802 -12.17 13.54 -14.95
C LYS A 802 -11.02 13.17 -15.88
N VAL A 803 -10.51 11.97 -15.75
CA VAL A 803 -9.47 11.39 -16.59
C VAL A 803 -10.15 10.46 -17.60
N THR A 804 -9.67 10.47 -18.85
CA THR A 804 -10.18 9.58 -19.90
C THR A 804 -9.02 8.92 -20.64
N PHE A 805 -9.00 7.60 -20.66
CA PHE A 805 -8.11 6.78 -21.46
C PHE A 805 -8.82 6.39 -22.75
N GLN A 806 -8.21 6.70 -23.88
CA GLN A 806 -8.66 6.16 -25.16
C GLN A 806 -8.22 4.69 -25.29
N PRO A 807 -8.88 3.86 -26.11
CA PRO A 807 -8.46 2.48 -26.34
C PRO A 807 -6.98 2.38 -26.69
N GLY A 808 -6.25 1.49 -26.00
CA GLY A 808 -4.80 1.33 -26.15
C GLY A 808 -3.91 2.22 -25.28
N GLN A 809 -4.47 3.25 -24.63
CA GLN A 809 -3.71 4.13 -23.73
C GLN A 809 -3.64 3.54 -22.31
N THR A 810 -2.48 3.62 -21.67
CA THR A 810 -2.25 3.08 -20.31
C THR A 810 -1.77 4.10 -19.29
N CYS A 811 -1.44 5.33 -19.68
CA CYS A 811 -1.05 6.38 -18.74
C CYS A 811 -1.54 7.75 -19.19
N GLN A 812 -1.96 8.57 -18.22
CA GLN A 812 -2.33 9.97 -18.34
C GLN A 812 -1.62 10.75 -17.25
N ALA A 813 -0.91 11.82 -17.64
CA ALA A 813 -0.41 12.81 -16.71
C ALA A 813 -1.54 13.78 -16.38
N VAL A 814 -1.86 13.92 -15.09
CA VAL A 814 -2.90 14.80 -14.59
C VAL A 814 -2.26 15.91 -13.78
N THR A 815 -2.42 17.15 -14.23
CA THR A 815 -1.80 18.30 -13.59
C THR A 815 -2.61 18.75 -12.39
N VAL A 816 -2.00 18.72 -11.20
CA VAL A 816 -2.55 19.21 -9.94
C VAL A 816 -1.86 20.50 -9.50
N PRO A 817 -2.56 21.43 -8.86
CA PRO A 817 -1.96 22.67 -8.37
C PRO A 817 -1.03 22.41 -7.19
N THR A 818 0.04 23.20 -7.05
CA THR A 818 0.96 23.15 -5.91
C THR A 818 1.25 24.53 -5.31
N THR A 819 1.64 24.56 -4.03
CA THR A 819 2.14 25.76 -3.36
C THR A 819 3.59 25.55 -2.99
N GLY A 820 4.39 26.59 -3.20
CA GLY A 820 5.61 26.78 -2.46
C GLY A 820 5.77 28.21 -1.98
N ASP A 821 6.76 28.42 -1.12
CA ASP A 821 7.09 29.74 -0.59
C ASP A 821 8.61 29.91 -0.36
N LYS A 822 9.04 30.77 0.57
CA LYS A 822 10.46 31.03 0.83
C LYS A 822 10.77 30.93 2.32
N THR A 823 9.91 30.21 3.05
CA THR A 823 9.83 30.25 4.50
C THR A 823 9.93 28.84 5.06
N ALA A 824 10.76 28.71 6.09
CA ALA A 824 10.99 27.43 6.73
C ALA A 824 9.69 26.80 7.28
N GLY A 825 9.42 25.55 6.91
CA GLY A 825 8.45 24.67 7.53
C GLY A 825 9.00 23.93 8.76
N THR A 826 8.11 23.30 9.50
CA THR A 826 8.45 22.51 10.71
C THR A 826 8.72 21.03 10.42
N ALA A 827 8.47 20.57 9.19
CA ALA A 827 8.64 19.18 8.76
C ALA A 827 9.43 19.10 7.45
N PRO A 828 10.27 18.06 7.25
CA PRO A 828 11.07 17.92 6.04
C PRO A 828 10.26 17.63 4.78
N SER A 829 9.04 17.13 4.93
CA SER A 829 8.09 16.91 3.84
C SER A 829 6.67 16.80 4.37
N THR A 830 5.70 17.06 3.49
CA THR A 830 4.26 16.90 3.75
C THR A 830 3.65 16.03 2.66
N ALA A 831 2.79 15.07 3.01
CA ALA A 831 2.07 14.25 2.04
C ALA A 831 0.61 14.71 1.93
N TYR A 832 0.15 14.89 0.70
CA TYR A 832 -1.26 15.14 0.37
C TYR A 832 -1.82 13.91 -0.32
N LYS A 833 -3.02 13.48 0.07
CA LYS A 833 -3.65 12.28 -0.46
C LYS A 833 -4.10 12.53 -1.91
N VAL A 834 -3.92 11.53 -2.76
CA VAL A 834 -4.51 11.48 -4.11
C VAL A 834 -5.10 10.11 -4.35
N ASP A 835 -6.26 10.05 -4.97
CA ASP A 835 -7.01 8.81 -5.22
C ASP A 835 -7.70 8.85 -6.57
N VAL A 836 -7.98 7.67 -7.11
CA VAL A 836 -8.88 7.50 -8.24
C VAL A 836 -10.18 6.84 -7.81
N SER A 837 -11.27 7.27 -8.43
CA SER A 837 -12.63 6.86 -8.05
C SER A 837 -13.59 6.84 -9.24
N ASN A 838 -14.71 6.12 -9.09
CA ASN A 838 -15.82 6.05 -10.05
C ASN A 838 -15.38 5.68 -11.48
N SER A 839 -14.71 4.54 -11.63
CA SER A 839 -14.18 4.09 -12.90
C SER A 839 -15.24 3.46 -13.82
N THR A 840 -15.09 3.62 -15.14
CA THR A 840 -15.93 2.96 -16.16
C THR A 840 -15.09 2.03 -17.03
N ASN A 841 -15.62 0.85 -17.36
CA ASN A 841 -14.92 -0.18 -18.17
C ASN A 841 -13.52 -0.58 -17.64
N ALA A 842 -13.28 -0.37 -16.34
CA ALA A 842 -12.11 -0.72 -15.57
C ALA A 842 -12.53 -0.74 -14.09
N VAL A 843 -11.74 -1.41 -13.25
CA VAL A 843 -11.95 -1.46 -11.79
C VAL A 843 -10.84 -0.71 -11.08
N LEU A 844 -11.02 -0.31 -9.82
CA LEU A 844 -9.91 0.22 -9.04
C LEU A 844 -8.90 -0.90 -8.72
N GLY A 845 -7.61 -0.56 -8.78
CA GLY A 845 -6.53 -1.49 -8.51
C GLY A 845 -5.99 -1.36 -7.08
N ALA A 846 -5.02 -2.21 -6.74
CA ALA A 846 -4.34 -2.17 -5.44
C ALA A 846 -3.50 -0.91 -5.18
N GLN A 847 -3.42 0.01 -6.16
CA GLN A 847 -2.73 1.31 -6.07
C GLN A 847 -3.68 2.41 -6.57
N ASP A 848 -4.97 2.28 -6.31
CA ASP A 848 -6.01 3.30 -6.53
C ASP A 848 -5.81 4.55 -5.67
N TYR A 849 -5.00 4.43 -4.62
CA TYR A 849 -4.59 5.51 -3.74
C TYR A 849 -3.08 5.78 -3.82
N GLY A 850 -2.68 7.05 -3.62
CA GLY A 850 -1.29 7.47 -3.49
C GLY A 850 -1.12 8.81 -2.77
N THR A 851 0.09 9.37 -2.83
CA THR A 851 0.38 10.69 -2.26
C THR A 851 1.15 11.58 -3.21
N VAL A 852 0.89 12.89 -3.13
CA VAL A 852 1.82 13.93 -3.58
C VAL A 852 2.61 14.39 -2.36
N THR A 853 3.88 14.00 -2.30
CA THR A 853 4.77 14.35 -1.19
C THR A 853 5.61 15.56 -1.57
N VAL A 854 5.36 16.67 -0.89
CA VAL A 854 6.03 17.96 -1.07
C VAL A 854 7.21 18.05 -0.12
N ARG A 855 8.41 18.29 -0.66
CA ARG A 855 9.64 18.46 0.11
C ARG A 855 9.86 19.93 0.45
N GLU A 856 10.06 20.24 1.73
CA GLU A 856 10.50 21.56 2.20
C GLU A 856 11.87 21.89 1.57
N ASP A 857 11.99 22.97 0.80
CA ASP A 857 13.23 23.31 0.07
C ASP A 857 13.98 24.55 0.58
N ASP A 858 13.42 25.29 1.53
CA ASP A 858 14.04 26.49 2.11
C ASP A 858 14.84 26.18 3.36
N TYR A 859 14.23 25.51 4.35
CA TYR A 859 14.86 25.07 5.62
C TYR A 859 13.83 24.37 6.53
N VAL A 860 14.24 23.38 7.34
CA VAL A 860 13.38 22.78 8.38
C VAL A 860 13.69 23.41 9.74
N ALA A 861 12.71 24.11 10.31
CA ALA A 861 12.75 24.70 11.64
C ALA A 861 11.80 23.95 12.59
N ASP A 862 12.14 22.72 12.95
CA ASP A 862 11.37 21.92 13.92
C ASP A 862 11.71 22.36 15.37
N PRO A 863 10.78 23.02 16.08
CA PRO A 863 11.04 23.48 17.45
C PRO A 863 11.04 22.33 18.46
N LYS A 864 10.39 21.20 18.14
CA LYS A 864 10.34 20.01 18.99
C LYS A 864 11.63 19.18 18.85
N ASN A 865 12.28 19.26 17.68
CA ASN A 865 13.55 18.59 17.42
C ASN A 865 14.48 19.45 16.55
N PRO A 866 15.37 20.27 17.15
CA PRO A 866 16.27 21.16 16.42
C PRO A 866 17.28 20.44 15.51
N ASP A 867 17.48 19.13 15.69
CA ASP A 867 18.39 18.30 14.88
C ASP A 867 17.69 17.70 13.65
N THR A 868 16.41 18.01 13.41
CA THR A 868 15.67 17.53 12.23
C THR A 868 16.35 18.04 10.95
N THR A 869 16.74 17.10 10.09
CA THR A 869 17.42 17.40 8.82
C THR A 869 16.43 17.50 7.66
N MET A 870 16.79 18.28 6.64
CA MET A 870 16.08 18.31 5.35
C MET A 870 15.90 16.90 4.77
N ALA A 871 14.74 16.63 4.15
CA ALA A 871 14.58 15.46 3.30
C ALA A 871 15.49 15.55 2.06
N PRO A 872 15.88 14.40 1.46
CA PRO A 872 16.70 14.39 0.25
C PRO A 872 16.04 15.14 -0.91
N ALA A 873 16.80 15.96 -1.64
CA ALA A 873 16.31 16.68 -2.82
C ALA A 873 15.66 15.71 -3.81
N VAL A 874 14.49 16.05 -4.33
CA VAL A 874 13.69 15.23 -5.26
C VAL A 874 13.82 15.73 -6.71
N GLY A 875 14.45 16.89 -6.90
CA GLY A 875 14.80 17.41 -8.22
C GLY A 875 13.59 17.87 -9.04
N VAL A 876 13.87 18.40 -10.23
CA VAL A 876 12.83 18.90 -11.14
C VAL A 876 12.05 17.72 -11.72
N GLN A 877 10.73 17.72 -11.54
CA GLN A 877 9.84 16.67 -12.04
C GLN A 877 9.92 16.54 -13.58
N GLY A 878 10.07 15.31 -14.06
CA GLY A 878 10.02 14.96 -15.48
C GLY A 878 8.61 14.55 -15.93
N ASP A 879 8.53 13.87 -17.08
CA ASP A 879 7.29 13.24 -17.55
C ASP A 879 6.93 12.06 -16.64
N VAL A 880 5.84 12.18 -15.89
CA VAL A 880 5.42 11.18 -14.89
C VAL A 880 5.05 9.82 -15.48
N CYS A 881 4.55 9.78 -16.73
CA CYS A 881 4.24 8.53 -17.40
C CYS A 881 5.52 7.82 -17.86
N LYS A 882 6.51 8.60 -18.32
CA LYS A 882 7.84 8.06 -18.63
C LYS A 882 8.54 7.57 -17.37
N GLU A 883 8.51 8.33 -16.28
CA GLU A 883 9.08 7.95 -15.00
C GLU A 883 8.43 6.66 -14.46
N LEU A 884 7.09 6.54 -14.53
CA LEU A 884 6.38 5.32 -14.16
C LEU A 884 6.85 4.11 -14.98
N ALA A 885 6.95 4.24 -16.30
CA ALA A 885 7.43 3.16 -17.17
C ALA A 885 8.87 2.75 -16.86
N GLU A 886 9.71 3.71 -16.47
CA GLU A 886 11.10 3.48 -16.10
C GLU A 886 11.27 2.91 -14.69
N LYS A 887 10.39 3.23 -13.74
CA LYS A 887 10.35 2.62 -12.40
C LYS A 887 10.10 1.12 -12.44
N ALA A 888 9.31 0.66 -13.41
CA ALA A 888 8.91 -0.74 -13.53
C ALA A 888 10.09 -1.70 -13.82
N VAL A 889 11.20 -1.20 -14.36
CA VAL A 889 12.37 -2.02 -14.72
C VAL A 889 13.65 -1.35 -14.21
N PRO A 890 14.40 -1.98 -13.27
CA PRO A 890 15.64 -1.40 -12.78
C PRO A 890 16.65 -1.12 -13.89
N GLY A 891 17.22 0.09 -13.88
CA GLY A 891 18.36 0.44 -14.74
C GLY A 891 19.66 -0.23 -14.30
N ALA A 892 20.75 0.05 -15.00
CA ALA A 892 22.04 -0.57 -14.75
C ALA A 892 23.10 0.45 -14.31
N LEU A 893 23.71 0.23 -13.14
CA LEU A 893 24.86 1.01 -12.70
C LEU A 893 26.12 0.63 -13.48
N VAL A 894 26.92 1.63 -13.82
CA VAL A 894 28.18 1.47 -14.53
C VAL A 894 29.35 1.61 -13.55
N LEU A 895 30.09 0.52 -13.36
CA LEU A 895 31.27 0.37 -12.50
C LEU A 895 32.01 -0.95 -12.78
N ASP A 896 33.23 -1.11 -12.24
CA ASP A 896 33.90 -2.42 -12.21
C ASP A 896 33.18 -3.35 -11.25
N SER A 897 32.77 -4.53 -11.74
CA SER A 897 32.02 -5.49 -10.95
C SER A 897 32.88 -6.24 -9.93
N LYS A 898 34.23 -6.19 -10.02
CA LYS A 898 35.14 -6.89 -9.10
C LYS A 898 35.79 -5.92 -8.15
N VAL A 899 35.30 -5.90 -6.92
CA VAL A 899 35.64 -4.85 -5.96
C VAL A 899 36.26 -5.45 -4.70
N ALA A 900 37.35 -4.85 -4.23
CA ALA A 900 37.95 -5.24 -2.96
C ALA A 900 37.16 -4.63 -1.78
N ILE A 901 36.91 -5.43 -0.75
CA ILE A 901 36.30 -4.96 0.50
C ILE A 901 37.18 -3.85 1.11
N GLY A 902 36.56 -2.78 1.64
CA GLY A 902 37.28 -1.61 2.15
C GLY A 902 37.79 -0.63 1.09
N SER A 903 37.62 -0.93 -0.20
CA SER A 903 38.05 -0.04 -1.29
C SER A 903 37.00 1.02 -1.64
N LYS A 904 37.46 2.06 -2.35
CA LYS A 904 36.61 3.12 -2.91
C LYS A 904 36.33 2.82 -4.37
N VAL A 905 35.06 2.91 -4.79
CA VAL A 905 34.62 2.62 -6.16
C VAL A 905 33.86 3.81 -6.71
N THR A 906 34.21 4.22 -7.93
CA THR A 906 33.42 5.18 -8.68
C THR A 906 32.22 4.47 -9.29
N VAL A 907 31.03 4.97 -8.98
CA VAL A 907 29.74 4.44 -9.44
C VAL A 907 29.10 5.53 -10.28
N THR A 908 28.62 5.14 -11.46
CA THR A 908 27.87 6.03 -12.35
C THR A 908 26.50 5.44 -12.65
N GLY A 909 25.48 6.29 -12.71
CA GLY A 909 24.11 5.94 -13.08
C GLY A 909 23.46 7.08 -13.86
N SER A 910 22.30 6.82 -14.48
CA SER A 910 21.63 7.75 -15.40
C SER A 910 20.10 7.67 -15.33
N GLY A 911 19.41 8.60 -15.99
CA GLY A 911 17.94 8.62 -16.07
C GLY A 911 17.25 9.13 -14.80
N PHE A 912 18.02 9.70 -13.87
CA PHE A 912 17.50 10.38 -12.68
C PHE A 912 16.96 11.79 -13.06
N ARG A 913 16.17 12.41 -12.19
CA ARG A 913 15.74 13.81 -12.33
C ARG A 913 16.91 14.76 -12.18
N ASN A 914 16.84 15.91 -12.86
CA ASN A 914 17.79 17.00 -12.67
C ASN A 914 17.75 17.50 -11.21
N GLY A 915 18.88 17.39 -10.50
CA GLY A 915 19.01 17.88 -9.14
C GLY A 915 18.46 16.95 -8.06
N GLU A 916 18.03 15.73 -8.40
CA GLU A 916 17.58 14.79 -7.36
C GLU A 916 18.75 14.11 -6.64
N SER A 917 18.54 13.81 -5.36
CA SER A 917 19.44 13.01 -4.54
C SER A 917 19.26 11.53 -4.87
N VAL A 918 20.35 10.86 -5.21
CA VAL A 918 20.41 9.43 -5.49
C VAL A 918 21.10 8.73 -4.32
N ALA A 919 20.37 7.89 -3.59
CA ALA A 919 20.88 7.13 -2.45
C ALA A 919 21.50 5.81 -2.92
N PHE A 920 22.72 5.50 -2.46
CA PHE A 920 23.43 4.28 -2.78
C PHE A 920 23.42 3.31 -1.61
N SER A 921 23.10 2.04 -1.85
CA SER A 921 23.13 0.98 -0.84
C SER A 921 23.76 -0.31 -1.36
N LEU A 922 24.39 -1.05 -0.46
CA LEU A 922 24.98 -2.37 -0.71
C LEU A 922 24.19 -3.40 0.08
N GLY A 923 23.29 -4.13 -0.58
CA GLY A 923 22.21 -4.83 0.13
C GLY A 923 21.43 -3.85 1.00
N ASN A 924 21.40 -4.07 2.31
CA ASN A 924 20.69 -3.21 3.27
C ASN A 924 21.59 -2.11 3.88
N THR A 925 22.87 -2.02 3.50
CA THR A 925 23.81 -1.06 4.08
C THR A 925 23.86 0.22 3.25
N ALA A 926 23.49 1.36 3.84
CA ALA A 926 23.59 2.67 3.18
C ALA A 926 25.05 3.10 2.99
N LEU A 927 25.38 3.57 1.78
CA LEU A 927 26.72 4.05 1.40
C LEU A 927 26.81 5.58 1.23
N GLY A 928 25.69 6.28 1.42
CA GLY A 928 25.54 7.73 1.21
C GLY A 928 24.72 8.07 -0.02
N SER A 929 24.68 9.34 -0.40
CA SER A 929 23.97 9.83 -1.58
C SER A 929 24.80 10.79 -2.42
N ALA A 930 24.39 11.02 -3.67
CA ALA A 930 24.92 12.07 -4.54
C ALA A 930 23.80 12.70 -5.36
N VAL A 931 23.97 13.97 -5.75
CA VAL A 931 22.96 14.70 -6.53
C VAL A 931 23.18 14.46 -8.02
N ALA A 932 22.12 14.13 -8.74
CA ALA A 932 22.13 13.96 -10.19
C ALA A 932 22.27 15.31 -10.90
N GLY A 933 23.06 15.33 -11.98
CA GLY A 933 23.29 16.51 -12.80
C GLY A 933 22.10 16.85 -13.72
N PRO A 934 22.23 17.92 -14.53
CA PRO A 934 21.15 18.39 -15.41
C PRO A 934 20.59 17.37 -16.40
N ASP A 935 21.43 16.43 -16.83
CA ASP A 935 21.05 15.37 -17.77
C ASP A 935 20.51 14.11 -17.08
N GLY A 936 20.40 14.12 -15.74
CA GLY A 936 20.00 12.96 -14.95
C GLY A 936 21.11 11.96 -14.65
N ASP A 937 22.37 12.32 -14.95
CA ASP A 937 23.54 11.50 -14.67
C ASP A 937 24.05 11.75 -13.24
N VAL A 938 24.40 10.68 -12.54
CA VAL A 938 25.02 10.74 -11.22
C VAL A 938 26.36 10.01 -11.24
N ALA A 939 27.38 10.62 -10.64
CA ALA A 939 28.70 10.02 -10.49
C ALA A 939 29.22 10.27 -9.08
N THR A 940 29.50 9.21 -8.33
CA THR A 940 30.02 9.33 -6.95
C THR A 940 31.04 8.25 -6.62
N VAL A 941 31.80 8.47 -5.56
CA VAL A 941 32.75 7.49 -5.03
C VAL A 941 32.18 6.90 -3.75
N VAL A 942 31.75 5.65 -3.79
CA VAL A 942 31.28 4.91 -2.60
C VAL A 942 32.43 4.13 -1.97
N THR A 943 32.40 3.97 -0.65
CA THR A 943 33.38 3.13 0.07
C THR A 943 32.70 1.84 0.48
N ILE A 944 33.26 0.68 0.09
CA ILE A 944 32.72 -0.62 0.52
C ILE A 944 33.09 -0.85 1.99
N PRO A 945 32.12 -1.08 2.89
CA PRO A 945 32.38 -1.30 4.31
C PRO A 945 33.33 -2.48 4.53
N ALA A 946 34.31 -2.33 5.43
CA ALA A 946 35.37 -3.32 5.64
C ALA A 946 34.88 -4.63 6.27
N ASP A 947 33.71 -4.60 6.91
CA ASP A 947 33.00 -5.72 7.53
C ASP A 947 32.05 -6.45 6.57
N THR A 948 31.93 -6.00 5.32
CA THR A 948 31.11 -6.68 4.31
C THR A 948 31.66 -8.07 4.01
N ALA A 949 30.78 -9.07 3.95
CA ALA A 949 31.17 -10.42 3.56
C ALA A 949 31.61 -10.49 2.08
N ALA A 950 32.60 -11.32 1.77
CA ALA A 950 32.98 -11.60 0.39
C ALA A 950 31.90 -12.41 -0.34
N GLY A 951 31.73 -12.16 -1.63
CA GLY A 951 30.71 -12.79 -2.45
C GLY A 951 29.94 -11.80 -3.31
N LYS A 952 28.88 -12.27 -3.95
CA LYS A 952 28.01 -11.43 -4.79
C LYS A 952 27.03 -10.65 -3.93
N VAL A 953 26.95 -9.35 -4.12
CA VAL A 953 25.98 -8.46 -3.48
C VAL A 953 25.47 -7.44 -4.48
N VAL A 954 24.21 -7.03 -4.34
CA VAL A 954 23.60 -6.01 -5.18
C VAL A 954 23.96 -4.63 -4.63
N LEU A 955 24.55 -3.79 -5.48
CA LEU A 955 24.65 -2.36 -5.27
C LEU A 955 23.43 -1.71 -5.94
N THR A 956 22.70 -0.90 -5.19
CA THR A 956 21.49 -0.21 -5.64
C THR A 956 21.69 1.30 -5.55
N ALA A 957 21.16 2.03 -6.52
CA ALA A 957 21.00 3.48 -6.52
C ALA A 957 19.52 3.81 -6.67
N LEU A 958 18.96 4.61 -5.76
CA LEU A 958 17.55 5.00 -5.73
C LEU A 958 17.41 6.52 -5.79
N GLY A 959 16.74 7.02 -6.82
CA GLY A 959 16.42 8.45 -6.96
C GLY A 959 15.29 8.87 -6.01
N ALA A 960 15.49 9.94 -5.24
CA ALA A 960 14.53 10.39 -4.24
C ALA A 960 13.23 10.95 -4.83
N GLY A 961 13.27 11.56 -6.02
CA GLY A 961 12.11 12.11 -6.69
C GLY A 961 11.52 11.19 -7.74
N SER A 962 12.36 10.72 -8.66
CA SER A 962 11.96 9.84 -9.76
C SER A 962 11.56 8.45 -9.28
N GLY A 963 11.94 8.04 -8.07
CA GLY A 963 11.81 6.66 -7.58
C GLY A 963 12.54 5.63 -8.44
N ARG A 964 13.35 6.07 -9.41
CA ARG A 964 14.07 5.21 -10.33
C ARG A 964 15.12 4.44 -9.56
N THR A 965 15.17 3.14 -9.82
CA THR A 965 16.18 2.25 -9.23
C THR A 965 17.16 1.81 -10.31
N GLU A 966 18.46 1.98 -10.08
CA GLU A 966 19.52 1.36 -10.89
C GLU A 966 20.32 0.38 -10.04
N GLN A 967 20.70 -0.75 -10.62
CA GLN A 967 21.39 -1.82 -9.88
C GLN A 967 22.62 -2.35 -10.62
N SER A 968 23.55 -2.92 -9.87
CA SER A 968 24.62 -3.76 -10.40
C SER A 968 25.05 -4.80 -9.38
N VAL A 969 25.47 -5.98 -9.84
CA VAL A 969 25.96 -7.05 -8.97
C VAL A 969 27.47 -6.92 -8.81
N LEU A 970 27.91 -6.62 -7.60
CA LEU A 970 29.32 -6.61 -7.22
C LEU A 970 29.79 -7.98 -6.76
N ASP A 971 30.92 -8.43 -7.28
CA ASP A 971 31.73 -9.55 -6.81
C ASP A 971 32.76 -9.03 -5.80
N LEU A 972 32.39 -9.01 -4.52
CA LEU A 972 33.22 -8.51 -3.45
C LEU A 972 34.27 -9.53 -3.03
N ARG A 973 35.51 -9.07 -2.97
CA ARG A 973 36.68 -9.91 -2.64
C ARG A 973 37.34 -9.41 -1.38
N ALA A 974 37.70 -10.33 -0.50
CA ALA A 974 38.44 -9.97 0.69
C ALA A 974 39.81 -9.40 0.30
N THR A 975 40.23 -8.34 0.99
CA THR A 975 41.61 -7.87 0.91
C THR A 975 42.52 -8.92 1.54
N SER A 976 43.57 -9.34 0.84
CA SER A 976 44.56 -10.22 1.46
C SER A 976 45.40 -9.38 2.43
N ASP A 977 45.29 -9.62 3.74
CA ASP A 977 45.87 -8.74 4.78
C ASP A 977 47.40 -8.77 4.91
N LYS A 978 48.11 -9.54 4.08
CA LYS A 978 49.57 -9.40 3.83
C LYS A 978 50.02 -10.50 2.89
N VAL A 979 50.62 -10.14 1.76
CA VAL A 979 51.65 -10.99 1.17
C VAL A 979 52.86 -10.86 2.08
N THR A 980 53.16 -11.89 2.86
CA THR A 980 54.41 -11.94 3.60
C THR A 980 55.43 -12.67 2.74
N VAL A 981 56.57 -12.02 2.50
CA VAL A 981 57.71 -12.67 1.87
C VAL A 981 58.83 -12.70 2.91
N SER A 982 59.44 -13.86 3.09
CA SER A 982 60.58 -14.05 3.98
C SER A 982 61.68 -14.76 3.22
N THR A 983 62.89 -14.23 3.30
CA THR A 983 64.08 -14.91 2.77
C THR A 983 64.60 -15.88 3.82
N SER A 984 65.18 -17.01 3.40
CA SER A 984 65.76 -18.00 4.32
C SER A 984 66.96 -17.46 5.10
N SER A 985 67.58 -16.38 4.63
CA SER A 985 68.66 -15.64 5.29
C SER A 985 68.50 -14.13 5.02
N SER A 986 68.96 -13.27 5.92
CA SER A 986 69.04 -11.82 5.68
C SER A 986 70.26 -11.45 4.82
N THR A 987 71.25 -12.33 4.73
CA THR A 987 72.50 -12.14 3.96
C THR A 987 72.84 -13.38 3.13
N TYR A 988 73.13 -13.19 1.84
CA TYR A 988 73.59 -14.24 0.93
C TYR A 988 74.96 -13.87 0.34
N ALA A 989 75.82 -14.85 0.07
CA ALA A 989 77.04 -14.60 -0.68
C ALA A 989 76.73 -14.42 -2.17
N TYR A 990 77.43 -13.50 -2.84
CA TYR A 990 77.33 -13.30 -4.28
C TYR A 990 77.47 -14.62 -5.06
N GLY A 991 76.62 -14.81 -6.09
CA GLY A 991 76.57 -16.04 -6.88
C GLY A 991 75.78 -17.20 -6.25
N ARG A 992 75.08 -16.99 -5.13
CA ARG A 992 74.12 -17.95 -4.55
C ARG A 992 72.67 -17.54 -4.87
N PRO A 993 71.76 -18.52 -5.11
CA PRO A 993 70.35 -18.21 -5.29
C PRO A 993 69.73 -17.72 -3.98
N VAL A 994 68.79 -16.78 -4.07
CA VAL A 994 68.00 -16.33 -2.91
C VAL A 994 66.77 -17.21 -2.79
N THR A 995 66.66 -17.92 -1.68
CA THR A 995 65.52 -18.78 -1.36
C THR A 995 64.65 -18.13 -0.30
N GLY A 996 63.36 -18.45 -0.28
CA GLY A 996 62.45 -17.94 0.73
C GLY A 996 61.08 -18.56 0.64
N THR A 997 60.17 -18.06 1.47
CA THR A 997 58.76 -18.45 1.45
C THR A 997 57.93 -17.21 1.20
N VAL A 998 56.89 -17.34 0.37
CA VAL A 998 55.79 -16.40 0.31
C VAL A 998 54.56 -17.04 0.94
N LYS A 999 53.83 -16.26 1.74
CA LYS A 999 52.54 -16.63 2.29
C LYS A 999 51.54 -15.51 2.04
N VAL A 1000 50.41 -15.86 1.45
CA VAL A 1000 49.24 -15.01 1.27
C VAL A 1000 48.19 -15.47 2.25
N ALA A 1001 47.90 -14.65 3.26
CA ALA A 1001 46.90 -14.98 4.27
C ALA A 1001 45.51 -15.16 3.62
N GLY A 1002 44.79 -16.22 4.01
CA GLY A 1002 43.46 -16.55 3.48
C GLY A 1002 43.44 -17.24 2.12
N ALA A 1003 44.56 -17.34 1.40
CA ALA A 1003 44.58 -17.98 0.09
C ALA A 1003 44.59 -19.50 0.21
N THR A 1004 43.73 -20.20 -0.54
CA THR A 1004 43.73 -21.67 -0.67
C THR A 1004 44.33 -22.15 -2.00
N GLY A 1005 44.88 -21.22 -2.80
CA GLY A 1005 45.50 -21.44 -4.10
C GLY A 1005 45.89 -20.12 -4.77
N GLY A 1006 46.30 -20.17 -6.05
CA GLY A 1006 46.68 -19.00 -6.86
C GLY A 1006 48.19 -18.87 -7.10
N THR A 1007 48.59 -17.89 -7.92
CA THR A 1007 49.99 -17.72 -8.36
C THR A 1007 50.59 -16.43 -7.85
N VAL A 1008 51.80 -16.49 -7.32
CA VAL A 1008 52.60 -15.35 -6.88
C VAL A 1008 53.83 -15.20 -7.76
N GLN A 1009 54.06 -13.99 -8.28
CA GLN A 1009 55.31 -13.61 -8.92
C GLN A 1009 56.28 -13.06 -7.88
N VAL A 1010 57.45 -13.65 -7.73
CA VAL A 1010 58.53 -13.16 -6.85
C VAL A 1010 59.65 -12.59 -7.72
N SER A 1011 60.14 -11.40 -7.38
CA SER A 1011 61.16 -10.69 -8.16
C SER A 1011 62.13 -9.91 -7.29
N SER A 1012 63.37 -9.76 -7.72
CA SER A 1012 64.38 -8.86 -7.14
C SER A 1012 65.33 -8.43 -8.26
N GLY A 1013 65.49 -7.12 -8.47
CA GLY A 1013 66.14 -6.58 -9.66
C GLY A 1013 65.53 -7.11 -10.97
N THR A 1014 66.36 -7.70 -11.84
CA THR A 1014 65.95 -8.32 -13.12
C THR A 1014 65.55 -9.80 -12.98
N THR A 1015 65.74 -10.40 -11.81
CA THR A 1015 65.46 -11.84 -11.59
C THR A 1015 64.02 -12.01 -11.14
N ARG A 1016 63.27 -12.91 -11.79
CA ARG A 1016 61.85 -13.19 -11.48
C ARG A 1016 61.57 -14.69 -11.49
N THR A 1017 60.61 -15.14 -10.69
CA THR A 1017 60.11 -16.52 -10.66
C THR A 1017 58.64 -16.55 -10.26
N SER A 1018 57.86 -17.51 -10.76
CA SER A 1018 56.45 -17.70 -10.41
C SER A 1018 56.28 -18.93 -9.54
N VAL A 1019 55.51 -18.82 -8.47
CA VAL A 1019 55.21 -19.92 -7.56
C VAL A 1019 53.71 -20.07 -7.34
N LYS A 1020 53.23 -21.31 -7.29
CA LYS A 1020 51.83 -21.63 -7.03
C LYS A 1020 51.64 -21.88 -5.53
N LEU A 1021 50.66 -21.23 -4.93
CA LEU A 1021 50.31 -21.41 -3.51
C LEU A 1021 49.66 -22.79 -3.29
N GLY A 1022 50.06 -23.46 -2.21
CA GLY A 1022 49.40 -24.67 -1.73
C GLY A 1022 48.11 -24.36 -0.96
N ALA A 1023 47.44 -25.41 -0.46
CA ALA A 1023 46.17 -25.30 0.28
C ALA A 1023 46.25 -24.42 1.56
N THR A 1024 47.45 -24.19 2.09
CA THR A 1024 47.72 -23.33 3.26
C THR A 1024 48.11 -21.89 2.88
N GLY A 1025 47.99 -21.52 1.61
CA GLY A 1025 48.30 -20.17 1.11
C GLY A 1025 49.78 -19.83 1.08
N SER A 1026 50.66 -20.83 1.16
CA SER A 1026 52.11 -20.64 1.20
C SER A 1026 52.82 -21.37 0.06
N ALA A 1027 53.94 -20.82 -0.41
CA ALA A 1027 54.82 -21.44 -1.39
C ALA A 1027 56.29 -21.05 -1.16
N ALA A 1028 57.20 -21.99 -1.36
CA ALA A 1028 58.64 -21.70 -1.39
C ALA A 1028 59.03 -21.13 -2.76
N PHE A 1029 59.94 -20.17 -2.79
CA PHE A 1029 60.50 -19.61 -4.02
C PHE A 1029 62.02 -19.71 -4.04
N THR A 1030 62.58 -19.67 -5.24
CA THR A 1030 64.02 -19.57 -5.49
C THR A 1030 64.27 -18.58 -6.63
N LEU A 1031 64.95 -17.47 -6.32
CA LEU A 1031 65.47 -16.55 -7.33
C LEU A 1031 66.86 -17.01 -7.74
N ALA A 1032 67.10 -17.06 -9.06
CA ALA A 1032 68.38 -17.50 -9.62
C ALA A 1032 69.56 -16.66 -9.11
N ALA A 1033 70.75 -17.26 -9.08
CA ALA A 1033 71.98 -16.57 -8.71
C ALA A 1033 72.31 -15.47 -9.74
N GLY A 1034 72.23 -14.21 -9.32
CA GLY A 1034 72.49 -13.06 -10.20
C GLY A 1034 72.23 -11.68 -9.58
N LEU A 1035 71.93 -11.61 -8.29
CA LEU A 1035 71.73 -10.33 -7.60
C LEU A 1035 73.08 -9.64 -7.34
N PRO A 1036 73.18 -8.32 -7.56
CA PRO A 1036 74.42 -7.57 -7.35
C PRO A 1036 74.77 -7.49 -5.86
N VAL A 1037 76.06 -7.35 -5.52
CA VAL A 1037 76.50 -7.11 -4.13
C VAL A 1037 75.94 -5.79 -3.62
N GLY A 1038 75.29 -5.83 -2.44
CA GLY A 1038 74.60 -4.70 -1.84
C GLY A 1038 73.26 -5.09 -1.24
N ALA A 1039 72.50 -4.10 -0.78
CA ALA A 1039 71.13 -4.31 -0.33
C ALA A 1039 70.18 -4.32 -1.54
N ASP A 1040 69.29 -5.29 -1.59
CA ASP A 1040 68.23 -5.42 -2.60
C ASP A 1040 66.88 -5.72 -1.91
N THR A 1041 65.79 -5.57 -2.67
CA THR A 1041 64.43 -5.84 -2.22
C THR A 1041 63.82 -6.96 -3.05
N VAL A 1042 63.36 -8.02 -2.37
CA VAL A 1042 62.56 -9.09 -2.94
C VAL A 1042 61.10 -8.68 -2.84
N THR A 1043 60.41 -8.54 -3.98
CA THR A 1043 58.98 -8.24 -4.07
C THR A 1043 58.22 -9.47 -4.52
N ALA A 1044 57.20 -9.85 -3.77
CA ALA A 1044 56.21 -10.85 -4.14
C ALA A 1044 54.89 -10.17 -4.50
N ALA A 1045 54.34 -10.49 -5.67
CA ALA A 1045 53.07 -9.97 -6.18
C ALA A 1045 52.09 -11.11 -6.45
N PHE A 1046 50.99 -11.12 -5.70
CA PHE A 1046 49.87 -12.04 -5.88
C PHE A 1046 48.84 -11.41 -6.81
N ALA A 1047 48.44 -12.14 -7.85
CA ALA A 1047 47.52 -11.63 -8.87
C ALA A 1047 46.02 -11.66 -8.47
N GLY A 1048 45.70 -12.13 -7.26
CA GLY A 1048 44.32 -12.36 -6.80
C GLY A 1048 43.83 -13.80 -7.03
N SER A 1049 42.67 -14.12 -6.46
CA SER A 1049 41.91 -15.36 -6.68
C SER A 1049 40.41 -15.04 -6.82
N ASP A 1050 39.56 -16.06 -6.91
CA ASP A 1050 38.10 -15.90 -6.90
C ASP A 1050 37.58 -15.28 -5.59
N THR A 1051 38.34 -15.39 -4.50
CA THR A 1051 37.94 -14.93 -3.16
C THR A 1051 38.82 -13.80 -2.59
N LEU A 1052 39.97 -13.51 -3.21
CA LEU A 1052 40.95 -12.54 -2.72
C LEU A 1052 41.38 -11.54 -3.79
N ALA A 1053 41.51 -10.27 -3.39
CA ALA A 1053 42.06 -9.21 -4.21
C ALA A 1053 43.59 -9.37 -4.46
N PRO A 1054 44.15 -8.81 -5.55
CA PRO A 1054 45.59 -8.75 -5.78
C PRO A 1054 46.33 -8.00 -4.66
N SER A 1055 47.56 -8.40 -4.36
CA SER A 1055 48.34 -7.81 -3.26
C SER A 1055 49.84 -7.99 -3.45
N THR A 1056 50.66 -7.18 -2.76
CA THR A 1056 52.13 -7.26 -2.84
C THR A 1056 52.80 -7.23 -1.47
N GLY A 1057 54.01 -7.76 -1.38
CA GLY A 1057 54.82 -7.80 -0.16
C GLY A 1057 56.30 -7.79 -0.47
N THR A 1058 57.10 -7.23 0.44
CA THR A 1058 58.55 -7.05 0.21
C THR A 1058 59.40 -7.53 1.38
N ALA A 1059 60.59 -8.07 1.11
CA ALA A 1059 61.63 -8.33 2.09
C ALA A 1059 62.97 -7.77 1.62
N ARG A 1060 63.76 -7.27 2.57
CA ARG A 1060 65.14 -6.85 2.30
C ARG A 1060 66.07 -8.05 2.34
N VAL A 1061 66.99 -8.08 1.39
CA VAL A 1061 68.08 -9.06 1.36
C VAL A 1061 69.39 -8.31 1.10
N THR A 1062 70.47 -8.73 1.76
CA THR A 1062 71.81 -8.19 1.47
C THR A 1062 72.65 -9.27 0.79
N VAL A 1063 73.22 -8.96 -0.37
CA VAL A 1063 74.20 -9.81 -1.03
C VAL A 1063 75.58 -9.34 -0.61
N ALA A 1064 76.26 -10.14 0.21
CA ALA A 1064 77.63 -9.90 0.62
C ALA A 1064 78.63 -10.40 -0.44
N LYS A 1065 79.81 -9.79 -0.48
CA LYS A 1065 80.89 -10.24 -1.35
C LYS A 1065 81.25 -11.70 -1.06
N ALA A 1066 81.40 -12.50 -2.11
CA ALA A 1066 81.77 -13.90 -1.96
C ALA A 1066 83.23 -14.04 -1.50
N ALA A 1067 83.50 -15.01 -0.61
CA ALA A 1067 84.86 -15.31 -0.19
C ALA A 1067 85.68 -15.81 -1.39
N SER A 1068 86.93 -15.35 -1.50
CA SER A 1068 87.83 -15.72 -2.58
C SER A 1068 89.07 -16.44 -2.05
N THR A 1069 89.72 -17.21 -2.93
CA THR A 1069 91.00 -17.87 -2.67
C THR A 1069 91.98 -17.53 -3.78
N VAL A 1070 93.28 -17.54 -3.49
CA VAL A 1070 94.31 -17.44 -4.53
C VAL A 1070 95.25 -18.62 -4.40
N ALA A 1071 95.51 -19.32 -5.50
CA ALA A 1071 96.42 -20.45 -5.55
C ALA A 1071 97.52 -20.15 -6.56
N VAL A 1072 98.78 -20.21 -6.14
CA VAL A 1072 99.92 -20.08 -7.06
C VAL A 1072 100.10 -21.40 -7.80
N THR A 1073 99.76 -21.41 -9.09
CA THR A 1073 99.88 -22.61 -9.92
C THR A 1073 101.29 -22.78 -10.46
N LYS A 1074 102.06 -21.68 -10.58
CA LYS A 1074 103.42 -21.71 -11.11
C LYS A 1074 104.22 -20.50 -10.66
N ALA A 1075 105.45 -20.69 -10.21
CA ALA A 1075 106.39 -19.61 -9.97
C ALA A 1075 107.79 -20.03 -10.42
N LYS A 1076 108.26 -19.50 -11.57
CA LYS A 1076 109.53 -19.93 -12.18
C LYS A 1076 110.38 -18.76 -12.67
N ALA A 1077 111.70 -18.89 -12.53
CA ALA A 1077 112.65 -17.96 -13.16
C ALA A 1077 112.64 -18.14 -14.69
N LYS A 1078 112.65 -17.04 -15.44
CA LYS A 1078 112.57 -17.01 -16.91
C LYS A 1078 113.61 -16.02 -17.47
N GLY A 1079 114.89 -16.44 -17.52
CA GLY A 1079 116.02 -15.62 -18.01
C GLY A 1079 116.63 -14.69 -16.95
N HIS A 1080 117.54 -13.80 -17.39
CA HIS A 1080 118.27 -12.86 -16.52
C HIS A 1080 117.33 -12.03 -15.65
N ARG A 1081 117.29 -12.37 -14.35
CA ARG A 1081 116.53 -11.65 -13.30
C ARG A 1081 115.03 -11.48 -13.55
N LYS A 1082 114.36 -12.40 -14.25
CA LYS A 1082 112.90 -12.37 -14.44
C LYS A 1082 112.25 -13.60 -13.80
N VAL A 1083 111.10 -13.41 -13.17
CA VAL A 1083 110.24 -14.49 -12.63
C VAL A 1083 108.85 -14.33 -13.21
N VAL A 1084 108.27 -15.42 -13.70
CA VAL A 1084 106.86 -15.46 -14.06
C VAL A 1084 106.11 -16.21 -12.97
N LEU A 1085 105.05 -15.58 -12.47
CA LEU A 1085 104.10 -16.20 -11.56
C LEU A 1085 102.74 -16.31 -12.24
N GLU A 1086 102.20 -17.52 -12.29
CA GLU A 1086 100.81 -17.78 -12.66
C GLU A 1086 100.05 -18.16 -11.38
N ALA A 1087 98.89 -17.55 -11.17
CA ALA A 1087 97.98 -17.88 -10.07
C ALA A 1087 96.54 -17.95 -10.55
N LEU A 1088 95.75 -18.79 -9.87
CA LEU A 1088 94.31 -18.95 -10.08
C LEU A 1088 93.58 -18.36 -8.88
N VAL A 1089 92.61 -17.49 -9.13
CA VAL A 1089 91.70 -16.96 -8.11
C VAL A 1089 90.43 -17.83 -8.11
N GLY A 1090 90.28 -18.62 -7.05
CA GLY A 1090 89.15 -19.52 -6.84
C GLY A 1090 88.09 -18.95 -5.90
N GLY A 1091 86.99 -19.68 -5.70
CA GLY A 1091 85.89 -19.28 -4.81
C GLY A 1091 84.63 -18.78 -5.53
N HIS A 1092 84.61 -18.79 -6.86
CA HIS A 1092 83.43 -18.49 -7.68
C HIS A 1092 82.67 -19.76 -8.07
N THR A 1093 81.35 -19.64 -8.23
CA THR A 1093 80.44 -20.69 -8.72
C THR A 1093 79.58 -20.13 -9.86
N GLY A 1094 79.30 -20.93 -10.89
CA GLY A 1094 78.31 -20.55 -11.92
C GLY A 1094 78.76 -19.53 -12.97
N GLY A 1095 80.04 -19.53 -13.38
CA GLY A 1095 80.52 -18.69 -14.49
C GLY A 1095 80.79 -17.22 -14.17
N LEU A 1096 80.54 -16.78 -12.93
CA LEU A 1096 80.83 -15.42 -12.45
C LEU A 1096 82.28 -15.34 -11.93
N ALA A 1097 83.26 -15.25 -12.83
CA ALA A 1097 84.66 -15.23 -12.42
C ALA A 1097 85.04 -13.91 -11.70
N PRO A 1098 85.86 -13.97 -10.63
CA PRO A 1098 86.36 -12.77 -9.95
C PRO A 1098 87.23 -11.96 -10.92
N THR A 1099 87.02 -10.65 -10.91
CA THR A 1099 87.80 -9.67 -11.67
C THR A 1099 88.85 -9.02 -10.75
N GLY A 1100 89.44 -7.87 -11.05
CA GLY A 1100 90.33 -7.19 -10.10
C GLY A 1100 91.80 -7.63 -10.13
N LYS A 1101 92.53 -7.47 -9.02
CA LYS A 1101 94.02 -7.52 -9.00
C LYS A 1101 94.59 -8.52 -8.00
N VAL A 1102 95.58 -9.28 -8.45
CA VAL A 1102 96.48 -10.05 -7.59
C VAL A 1102 97.76 -9.25 -7.37
N VAL A 1103 98.14 -9.11 -6.11
CA VAL A 1103 99.37 -8.47 -5.66
C VAL A 1103 100.37 -9.55 -5.28
N VAL A 1104 101.60 -9.41 -5.75
CA VAL A 1104 102.73 -10.26 -5.41
C VAL A 1104 103.81 -9.42 -4.75
N THR A 1105 104.02 -9.63 -3.46
CA THR A 1105 105.13 -9.01 -2.72
C THR A 1105 106.31 -9.96 -2.68
N VAL A 1106 107.42 -9.55 -3.29
CA VAL A 1106 108.65 -10.29 -3.39
C VAL A 1106 109.66 -9.77 -2.37
N LYS A 1107 110.18 -10.67 -1.54
CA LYS A 1107 111.28 -10.40 -0.60
C LYS A 1107 112.56 -11.11 -1.04
N ILE A 1108 113.63 -10.34 -1.26
CA ILE A 1108 114.98 -10.84 -1.57
C ILE A 1108 115.97 -10.17 -0.61
N GLY A 1109 116.46 -10.91 0.39
CA GLY A 1109 117.24 -10.34 1.50
C GLY A 1109 116.41 -9.34 2.34
N LYS A 1110 116.94 -8.14 2.56
CA LYS A 1110 116.27 -7.04 3.31
C LYS A 1110 115.37 -6.14 2.44
N LYS A 1111 115.27 -6.36 1.11
CA LYS A 1111 114.50 -5.50 0.20
C LYS A 1111 113.19 -6.17 -0.25
N HIS A 1112 112.14 -5.35 -0.37
CA HIS A 1112 110.81 -5.73 -0.84
C HIS A 1112 110.51 -5.08 -2.19
N GLN A 1113 109.82 -5.79 -3.08
CA GLN A 1113 109.26 -5.27 -4.33
C GLN A 1113 107.85 -5.83 -4.51
N THR A 1114 106.91 -4.99 -4.90
CA THR A 1114 105.52 -5.40 -5.12
C THR A 1114 105.20 -5.30 -6.60
N PHE A 1115 104.53 -6.33 -7.11
CA PHE A 1115 104.03 -6.40 -8.48
C PHE A 1115 102.55 -6.69 -8.45
N THR A 1116 101.81 -6.23 -9.45
CA THR A 1116 100.38 -6.45 -9.55
C THR A 1116 100.04 -7.01 -10.94
N GLY A 1117 99.02 -7.85 -10.99
CA GLY A 1117 98.45 -8.36 -12.24
C GLY A 1117 96.95 -8.36 -12.15
N ASN A 1118 96.29 -8.07 -13.27
CA ASN A 1118 94.83 -8.15 -13.35
C ASN A 1118 94.41 -9.60 -13.56
N VAL A 1119 93.39 -10.03 -12.83
CA VAL A 1119 92.73 -11.32 -13.01
C VAL A 1119 91.96 -11.25 -14.33
N THR A 1120 92.17 -12.26 -15.18
CA THR A 1120 91.45 -12.40 -16.46
C THR A 1120 90.06 -12.99 -16.22
N ALA A 1121 89.19 -12.94 -17.23
CA ALA A 1121 87.82 -13.49 -17.14
C ALA A 1121 87.76 -15.00 -16.84
N SER A 1122 88.87 -15.74 -16.94
CA SER A 1122 88.97 -17.15 -16.53
C SER A 1122 89.43 -17.34 -15.08
N GLY A 1123 89.52 -16.26 -14.29
CA GLY A 1123 90.03 -16.29 -12.91
C GLY A 1123 91.54 -16.46 -12.81
N THR A 1124 92.29 -16.39 -13.92
CA THR A 1124 93.75 -16.57 -13.92
C THR A 1124 94.50 -15.25 -13.99
N VAL A 1125 95.68 -15.18 -13.38
CA VAL A 1125 96.60 -14.05 -13.47
C VAL A 1125 98.01 -14.53 -13.80
N SER A 1126 98.70 -13.83 -14.69
CA SER A 1126 100.11 -14.09 -15.02
C SER A 1126 100.92 -12.81 -14.86
N ILE A 1127 101.89 -12.83 -13.94
CA ILE A 1127 102.70 -11.66 -13.56
C ILE A 1127 104.15 -11.95 -13.89
N THR A 1128 104.71 -11.18 -14.82
CA THR A 1128 106.15 -11.21 -15.11
C THR A 1128 106.86 -10.15 -14.29
N MET A 1129 107.63 -10.59 -13.31
CA MET A 1129 108.35 -9.74 -12.35
C MET A 1129 109.82 -9.65 -12.74
N LYS A 1130 110.31 -8.43 -12.98
CA LYS A 1130 111.75 -8.17 -13.18
C LYS A 1130 112.39 -7.86 -11.84
N MET A 1131 113.23 -8.76 -11.36
CA MET A 1131 113.88 -8.69 -10.06
C MET A 1131 115.12 -7.79 -10.10
N LYS A 1132 115.25 -6.88 -9.14
CA LYS A 1132 116.45 -6.03 -9.03
C LYS A 1132 117.74 -6.80 -8.69
N LYS A 1133 117.64 -7.97 -8.05
CA LYS A 1133 118.77 -8.83 -7.65
C LYS A 1133 118.47 -10.32 -7.87
N ALA A 1134 119.51 -11.11 -8.12
CA ALA A 1134 119.44 -12.58 -8.13
C ALA A 1134 119.50 -13.15 -6.70
N GLY A 1135 118.94 -14.34 -6.47
CA GLY A 1135 118.86 -14.97 -5.15
C GLY A 1135 117.55 -15.72 -4.89
N LYS A 1136 117.41 -16.30 -3.68
CA LYS A 1136 116.18 -16.96 -3.23
C LYS A 1136 115.15 -15.88 -2.84
N ALA A 1137 114.07 -15.79 -3.60
CA ALA A 1137 113.01 -14.81 -3.41
C ALA A 1137 111.77 -15.47 -2.80
N LYS A 1138 111.24 -14.92 -1.70
CA LYS A 1138 109.94 -15.31 -1.14
C LYS A 1138 108.86 -14.41 -1.74
N LEU A 1139 107.78 -14.99 -2.25
CA LEU A 1139 106.66 -14.31 -2.89
C LEU A 1139 105.45 -14.48 -1.98
N ALA A 1140 104.78 -13.39 -1.62
CA ALA A 1140 103.49 -13.38 -0.94
C ALA A 1140 102.44 -12.91 -1.95
N VAL A 1141 101.44 -13.75 -2.23
CA VAL A 1141 100.46 -13.57 -3.30
C VAL A 1141 99.08 -13.41 -2.69
N THR A 1142 98.41 -12.31 -3.00
CA THR A 1142 97.09 -11.97 -2.43
C THR A 1142 96.20 -11.42 -3.53
N TYR A 1143 94.99 -11.93 -3.66
CA TYR A 1143 93.95 -11.29 -4.48
C TYR A 1143 93.25 -10.22 -3.65
N LEU A 1144 93.14 -8.99 -4.16
CA LEU A 1144 92.63 -7.84 -3.40
C LEU A 1144 91.10 -7.75 -3.30
N GLY A 1145 90.37 -8.69 -3.90
CA GLY A 1145 88.93 -8.56 -4.09
C GLY A 1145 88.56 -7.61 -5.23
N ASP A 1146 87.28 -7.54 -5.51
CA ASP A 1146 86.64 -6.61 -6.45
C ASP A 1146 85.27 -6.15 -5.91
N ALA A 1147 84.36 -5.71 -6.78
CA ALA A 1147 83.01 -5.32 -6.38
C ALA A 1147 82.22 -6.50 -5.78
N ASP A 1148 82.47 -7.72 -6.23
CA ASP A 1148 81.63 -8.88 -5.98
C ASP A 1148 82.28 -9.96 -5.09
N TYR A 1149 83.62 -9.95 -5.00
CA TYR A 1149 84.44 -10.90 -4.26
C TYR A 1149 85.32 -10.20 -3.22
N ALA A 1150 85.43 -10.79 -2.04
CA ALA A 1150 86.27 -10.32 -0.95
C ALA A 1150 87.77 -10.58 -1.24
N THR A 1151 88.66 -9.93 -0.50
CA THR A 1151 90.12 -10.18 -0.52
C THR A 1151 90.43 -11.63 -0.14
N SER A 1152 91.36 -12.27 -0.86
CA SER A 1152 91.77 -13.64 -0.54
C SER A 1152 92.79 -13.68 0.61
N PRO A 1153 92.91 -14.81 1.32
CA PRO A 1153 94.10 -15.08 2.15
C PRO A 1153 95.39 -14.98 1.33
N THR A 1154 96.50 -14.60 1.97
CA THR A 1154 97.81 -14.47 1.32
C THR A 1154 98.51 -15.82 1.24
N VAL A 1155 98.98 -16.20 0.05
CA VAL A 1155 99.72 -17.44 -0.18
C VAL A 1155 101.21 -17.15 -0.39
N HIS A 1156 102.06 -17.90 0.30
CA HIS A 1156 103.51 -17.74 0.19
C HIS A 1156 104.15 -18.83 -0.69
N THR A 1157 105.07 -18.44 -1.58
CA THR A 1157 105.91 -19.38 -2.35
C THR A 1157 107.35 -18.87 -2.44
N THR A 1158 108.28 -19.70 -2.92
CA THR A 1158 109.69 -19.32 -3.04
C THR A 1158 110.25 -19.70 -4.40
N VAL A 1159 111.02 -18.82 -5.03
CA VAL A 1159 111.69 -19.09 -6.32
C VAL A 1159 113.17 -18.70 -6.25
N LYS A 1160 114.03 -19.46 -6.91
CA LYS A 1160 115.46 -19.13 -7.04
C LYS A 1160 115.69 -18.34 -8.32
N VAL A 1161 116.02 -17.06 -8.20
CA VAL A 1161 116.29 -16.14 -9.32
C VAL A 1161 117.74 -16.31 -9.76
N ARG A 1162 117.98 -16.70 -11.01
CA ARG A 1162 119.31 -16.88 -11.59
C ARG A 1162 119.87 -15.53 -12.07
N SER A 1163 121.19 -15.35 -11.94
CA SER A 1163 121.94 -14.11 -12.27
C SER A 1163 121.76 -13.70 -13.70
#